data_AF-A0A1V3C7Q6-F1
#
_entry.id   AF-A0A1V3C7Q6-F1
#
_cell.length_a   1.000
_cell.length_b   1.000
_cell.length_c   1.000
_cell.angle_alpha   90.00
_cell.angle_beta   90.00
_cell.angle_gamma   90.00
#
_symmetry.space_group_name_H-M   'P 1'
#
loop_
_entity.id
_entity.type
_entity.pdbx_description
1 polymer ?
#
loop_
_entity_poly.entity_id
_entity_poly.type
_entity_poly.pdbx_seq_one_letter_code
_entity_poly.pdbx_strand_id
1 'polypeptide(L)'
;MTRVTETFEGGRALLDALARSGLPREIRSWVAAALWGDDALEARLKGEQVPEPEPEPADTSRIRRAYLTGIRVQGFRGIGRPAELTFGAGPGLTVIVGRNGSGKSSFAEAAEAALTGRNPRWDAMPTGWRDGWRNLHYDERTEASVDIHIAGDPGSTRISRRWTGESVRSARGEVVHPGGEVSSLRTLEWGENLVRYRPFLSYDELGRTVSGRSAELYDTLTSLLGLSSLAEAERRLAKVCDGLVRRRDRPSRELRHLLDRLRESSDPRADQAVRLLTSSYFDMDALRRLAADDGPSDPDLHMVMRRLRRLSVPERTVMADVVNELRGASMELAMAAGSKGDRAHGVVRLLEQALEHHQRHPTDTECPTCSAPLGADWTRRANAQLRALRPQAAVVAAAYDRAEAARDQARFLMSPAPGWLPPESELGQVWALWESGADITDLGELAEHIEVVGRKLRAAAVSARRDASERLEDPTGGWAELAGQLSGWLDDAQDAISARDTLNAAEAALNWLSEQARVLRAERLGPVATQAEQVWYRLRQERHIDLQGMRLTGRGVRRRVEVDVSVDGVEDQTSAPGLLSQGEFQALALSICLPRTLVEGNPFGFLVLDDPVQAMDTETVEGLSSVLAEVGRHRQLIVFTHDTRLSDALRRLGLPADIRTINRDAMSNVWVSDGAV
;
A
#
# COMPACT_ATOMS: atom_id res chain seq x y z
N MET A 1 -15.71 -17.13 14.69
CA MET A 1 -14.32 -16.97 15.18
C MET A 1 -14.18 -17.83 16.41
N THR A 2 -13.48 -18.95 16.29
CA THR A 2 -13.15 -19.85 17.39
C THR A 2 -12.30 -19.06 18.37
N ARG A 3 -12.86 -18.78 19.55
CA ARG A 3 -12.26 -17.97 20.61
C ARG A 3 -10.98 -18.66 21.11
N VAL A 4 -9.83 -18.26 20.57
CA VAL A 4 -8.55 -18.43 21.27
C VAL A 4 -8.43 -17.19 22.14
N THR A 5 -8.64 -17.35 23.44
CA THR A 5 -8.32 -16.36 24.46
C THR A 5 -6.81 -16.18 24.46
N GLU A 6 -6.30 -15.30 23.60
CA GLU A 6 -4.95 -14.77 23.75
C GLU A 6 -4.97 -13.76 24.89
N THR A 7 -4.17 -14.07 25.89
CA THR A 7 -4.21 -13.47 27.19
C THR A 7 -3.07 -12.47 27.40
N PHE A 8 -3.29 -11.44 28.23
CA PHE A 8 -2.35 -10.33 28.37
C PHE A 8 -1.49 -10.46 29.65
N GLU A 9 -0.23 -10.87 29.49
CA GLU A 9 0.77 -10.80 30.55
C GLU A 9 0.99 -9.33 30.99
N GLY A 10 0.77 -9.06 32.28
CA GLY A 10 0.95 -7.75 32.90
C GLY A 10 -0.34 -6.93 33.11
N GLY A 11 -1.51 -7.50 32.83
CA GLY A 11 -2.73 -6.74 32.51
C GLY A 11 -3.66 -6.30 33.61
N ARG A 12 -3.55 -6.79 34.86
CA ARG A 12 -4.55 -6.41 35.87
C ARG A 12 -4.49 -4.91 36.21
N ALA A 13 -3.29 -4.36 36.39
CA ALA A 13 -3.10 -2.95 36.69
C ALA A 13 -3.57 -2.03 35.53
N LEU A 14 -3.30 -2.41 34.28
CA LEU A 14 -3.73 -1.66 33.11
C LEU A 14 -5.25 -1.73 32.90
N LEU A 15 -5.85 -2.91 33.06
CA LEU A 15 -7.29 -3.11 32.95
C LEU A 15 -8.04 -2.40 34.09
N ASP A 16 -7.52 -2.45 35.30
CA ASP A 16 -8.07 -1.70 36.44
C ASP A 16 -7.94 -0.19 36.22
N ALA A 17 -6.81 0.28 35.65
CA ALA A 17 -6.64 1.69 35.27
C ALA A 17 -7.63 2.09 34.16
N LEU A 18 -7.85 1.23 33.16
CA LEU A 18 -8.82 1.46 32.09
C LEU A 18 -10.25 1.54 32.64
N ALA A 19 -10.63 0.64 33.55
CA ALA A 19 -11.93 0.62 34.21
C ALA A 19 -12.17 1.89 35.05
N ARG A 20 -11.12 2.40 35.73
CA ARG A 20 -11.19 3.62 36.56
C ARG A 20 -10.97 4.92 35.80
N SER A 21 -10.57 4.87 34.52
CA SER A 21 -10.17 6.05 33.74
C SER A 21 -11.27 7.06 33.45
N GLY A 22 -12.55 6.67 33.56
CA GLY A 22 -13.68 7.51 33.18
C GLY A 22 -13.79 7.79 31.67
N LEU A 23 -12.99 7.12 30.83
CA LEU A 23 -12.97 7.35 29.39
C LEU A 23 -14.33 7.01 28.74
N PRO A 24 -14.76 7.81 27.73
CA PRO A 24 -15.86 7.46 26.85
C PRO A 24 -15.74 6.03 26.31
N ARG A 25 -16.87 5.34 26.19
CA ARG A 25 -16.92 3.94 25.70
C ARG A 25 -16.21 3.76 24.35
N GLU A 26 -16.32 4.76 23.48
CA GLU A 26 -15.68 4.76 22.17
C GLU A 26 -14.15 4.69 22.27
N ILE A 27 -13.53 5.53 23.10
CA ILE A 27 -12.08 5.54 23.32
C ILE A 27 -11.64 4.23 24.00
N ARG A 28 -12.41 3.78 25.00
CA ARG A 28 -12.14 2.51 25.71
C ARG A 28 -12.10 1.31 24.76
N SER A 29 -13.00 1.29 23.77
CA SER A 29 -13.06 0.21 22.79
C SER A 29 -11.83 0.16 21.88
N TRP A 30 -11.20 1.30 21.58
CA TRP A 30 -9.94 1.35 20.82
C TRP A 30 -8.76 0.80 21.62
N VAL A 31 -8.69 1.15 22.91
CA VAL A 31 -7.70 0.57 23.83
C VAL A 31 -7.89 -0.95 23.94
N ALA A 32 -9.12 -1.40 24.16
CA ALA A 32 -9.45 -2.83 24.23
C ALA A 32 -9.06 -3.58 22.95
N ALA A 33 -9.40 -3.03 21.78
CA ALA A 33 -9.04 -3.61 20.49
C ALA A 33 -7.51 -3.73 20.31
N ALA A 34 -6.76 -2.69 20.70
CA ALA A 34 -5.30 -2.72 20.63
C ALA A 34 -4.67 -3.81 21.52
N LEU A 35 -5.28 -4.09 22.67
CA LEU A 35 -4.85 -5.15 23.59
C LEU A 35 -5.17 -6.56 23.04
N TRP A 36 -6.30 -6.73 22.35
CA TRP A 36 -6.71 -8.00 21.73
C TRP A 36 -5.90 -8.35 20.48
N GLY A 37 -5.43 -7.35 19.72
CA GLY A 37 -4.58 -7.57 18.55
C GLY A 37 -5.13 -6.99 17.26
N ASP A 38 -4.49 -7.35 16.14
CA ASP A 38 -4.77 -6.74 14.83
C ASP A 38 -6.19 -7.04 14.33
N ASP A 39 -6.67 -8.27 14.51
CA ASP A 39 -8.03 -8.67 14.10
C ASP A 39 -9.12 -7.83 14.80
N ALA A 40 -8.92 -7.52 16.09
CA ALA A 40 -9.84 -6.71 16.87
C ALA A 40 -9.81 -5.24 16.43
N LEU A 41 -8.64 -4.69 16.08
CA LEU A 41 -8.52 -3.35 15.51
C LEU A 41 -9.16 -3.26 14.13
N GLU A 42 -9.02 -4.27 13.29
CA GLU A 42 -9.71 -4.35 11.99
C GLU A 42 -11.22 -4.43 12.13
N ALA A 43 -11.72 -5.27 13.05
CA ALA A 43 -13.14 -5.34 13.39
C ALA A 43 -13.65 -3.97 13.87
N ARG A 44 -12.88 -3.28 14.71
CA ARG A 44 -13.24 -1.95 15.22
C ARG A 44 -13.30 -0.90 14.11
N LEU A 45 -12.38 -0.94 13.15
CA LEU A 45 -12.38 -0.08 11.96
C LEU A 45 -13.61 -0.31 11.08
N LYS A 46 -14.16 -1.53 11.07
CA LYS A 46 -15.41 -1.87 10.36
C LYS A 46 -16.68 -1.49 11.15
N GLY A 47 -16.54 -0.94 12.36
CA GLY A 47 -17.67 -0.60 13.23
C GLY A 47 -18.21 -1.76 14.06
N GLU A 48 -17.52 -2.90 14.10
CA GLU A 48 -17.91 -4.06 14.89
C GLU A 48 -17.58 -3.86 16.38
N GLN A 49 -18.33 -4.56 17.25
CA GLN A 49 -18.06 -4.52 18.69
C GLN A 49 -16.93 -5.47 19.06
N VAL A 50 -15.91 -4.93 19.73
CA VAL A 50 -14.83 -5.71 20.32
C VAL A 50 -15.18 -6.02 21.78
N PRO A 51 -15.08 -7.29 22.23
CA PRO A 51 -15.31 -7.64 23.62
C PRO A 51 -14.29 -6.95 24.56
N GLU A 52 -14.72 -6.63 25.78
CA GLU A 52 -13.80 -6.08 26.77
C GLU A 52 -12.76 -7.17 27.17
N PRO A 53 -11.47 -6.81 27.28
CA PRO A 53 -10.43 -7.75 27.71
C PRO A 53 -10.66 -8.17 29.17
N GLU A 54 -10.66 -9.48 29.42
CA GLU A 54 -10.71 -10.05 30.77
C GLU A 54 -9.29 -10.29 31.30
N PRO A 55 -9.02 -10.02 32.59
CA PRO A 55 -7.72 -10.31 33.19
C PRO A 55 -7.48 -11.82 33.26
N GLU A 56 -6.25 -12.26 32.98
CA GLU A 56 -5.86 -13.64 33.32
C GLU A 56 -5.98 -13.91 34.81
N PRO A 57 -6.37 -15.14 35.20
CA PRO A 57 -6.04 -15.61 36.53
C PRO A 57 -4.52 -15.56 36.69
N ALA A 58 -4.04 -14.79 37.66
CA ALA A 58 -2.63 -14.74 37.98
C ALA A 58 -2.12 -16.17 38.22
N ASP A 59 -1.14 -16.61 37.43
CA ASP A 59 -0.49 -17.89 37.68
C ASP A 59 0.27 -17.76 39.01
N THR A 60 -0.33 -18.32 40.06
CA THR A 60 0.21 -18.34 41.42
C THR A 60 1.05 -19.60 41.65
N SER A 61 1.39 -20.35 40.59
CA SER A 61 2.29 -21.48 40.69
C SER A 61 3.66 -21.03 41.20
N ARG A 62 4.15 -21.72 42.24
CA ARG A 62 5.45 -21.43 42.84
C ARG A 62 6.52 -21.79 41.81
N ILE A 63 7.17 -20.77 41.24
CA ILE A 63 8.18 -20.96 40.19
C ILE A 63 9.26 -21.92 40.65
N ARG A 64 9.36 -23.06 39.96
CA ARG A 64 10.36 -24.09 40.20
C ARG A 64 11.65 -23.69 39.49
N ARG A 65 12.70 -23.43 40.27
CA ARG A 65 13.98 -22.96 39.73
C ARG A 65 14.75 -24.09 39.06
N ALA A 66 15.33 -23.78 37.91
CA ALA A 66 16.22 -24.65 37.16
C ALA A 66 17.68 -24.32 37.45
N TYR A 67 18.52 -25.34 37.64
CA TYR A 67 19.96 -25.21 37.89
C TYR A 67 20.74 -26.01 36.86
N LEU A 68 21.83 -25.45 36.33
CA LEU A 68 22.69 -26.11 35.36
C LEU A 68 23.65 -27.04 36.10
N THR A 69 23.49 -28.36 35.96
CA THR A 69 24.31 -29.35 36.66
C THR A 69 25.39 -29.96 35.79
N GLY A 70 25.28 -29.83 34.47
CA GLY A 70 26.33 -30.31 33.57
C GLY A 70 26.29 -29.71 32.17
N ILE A 71 27.46 -29.60 31.54
CA ILE A 71 27.62 -29.23 30.12
C ILE A 71 28.53 -30.29 29.48
N ARG A 72 28.06 -30.95 28.43
CA ARG A 72 28.83 -31.91 27.62
C ARG A 72 28.94 -31.42 26.19
N VAL A 73 30.14 -31.44 25.64
CA VAL A 73 30.42 -30.91 24.32
C VAL A 73 31.38 -31.83 23.56
N GLN A 74 31.09 -32.06 22.30
CA GLN A 74 31.95 -32.79 21.37
C GLN A 74 31.81 -32.26 19.94
N GLY A 75 32.89 -32.30 19.17
CA GLY A 75 32.92 -31.89 17.77
C GLY A 75 32.50 -30.45 17.51
N PHE A 76 32.55 -29.59 18.52
CA PHE A 76 31.97 -28.24 18.52
C PHE A 76 33.04 -27.19 18.85
N ARG A 77 33.22 -26.24 17.94
CA ARG A 77 34.16 -25.11 18.07
C ARG A 77 35.56 -25.61 18.46
N GLY A 78 36.13 -25.11 19.55
CA GLY A 78 37.44 -25.51 20.04
C GLY A 78 37.51 -26.87 20.76
N ILE A 79 36.39 -27.60 20.87
CA ILE A 79 36.29 -28.87 21.61
C ILE A 79 36.14 -30.03 20.62
N GLY A 80 37.10 -30.94 20.62
CA GLY A 80 37.16 -32.12 19.75
C GLY A 80 36.46 -33.33 20.38
N ARG A 81 37.22 -34.15 21.10
CA ARG A 81 36.68 -35.32 21.83
C ARG A 81 35.69 -34.90 22.94
N PRO A 82 34.79 -35.80 23.38
CA PRO A 82 33.82 -35.51 24.42
C PRO A 82 34.47 -34.95 25.69
N ALA A 83 34.03 -33.76 26.09
CA ALA A 83 34.45 -33.06 27.30
C ALA A 83 33.23 -32.66 28.13
N GLU A 84 33.37 -32.72 29.46
CA GLU A 84 32.27 -32.49 30.40
C GLU A 84 32.68 -31.54 31.53
N LEU A 85 31.74 -30.66 31.89
CA LEU A 85 31.78 -29.83 33.10
C LEU A 85 30.57 -30.18 33.96
N THR A 86 30.78 -30.37 35.27
CA THR A 86 29.70 -30.65 36.23
C THR A 86 29.65 -29.59 37.32
N PHE A 87 28.43 -29.28 37.79
CA PHE A 87 28.18 -28.23 38.78
C PHE A 87 27.19 -28.73 39.83
N GLY A 88 27.31 -28.22 41.06
CA GLY A 88 26.33 -28.48 42.12
C GLY A 88 25.00 -27.79 41.81
N ALA A 89 23.88 -28.45 42.08
CA ALA A 89 22.55 -27.86 41.94
C ALA A 89 22.27 -26.90 43.12
N GLY A 90 22.34 -25.59 42.87
CA GLY A 90 22.01 -24.58 43.87
C GLY A 90 22.81 -23.28 43.70
N PRO A 91 22.51 -22.26 44.52
CA PRO A 91 23.29 -21.02 44.54
C PRO A 91 24.77 -21.27 44.84
N GLY A 92 25.64 -20.51 44.18
CA GLY A 92 27.08 -20.57 44.35
C GLY A 92 27.80 -19.87 43.20
N LEU A 93 29.07 -19.56 43.38
CA LEU A 93 29.93 -19.00 42.33
C LEU A 93 30.98 -20.04 41.91
N THR A 94 30.95 -20.45 40.65
CA THR A 94 32.00 -21.27 40.03
C THR A 94 32.74 -20.43 39.00
N VAL A 95 34.08 -20.39 39.09
CA VAL A 95 34.95 -19.66 38.15
C VAL A 95 35.86 -20.64 37.44
N ILE A 96 35.72 -20.71 36.11
CA ILE A 96 36.51 -21.55 35.22
C ILE A 96 37.57 -20.68 34.53
N VAL A 97 38.82 -20.85 34.92
CA VAL A 97 39.97 -20.07 34.45
C VAL A 97 40.79 -20.87 33.45
N GLY A 98 41.25 -20.24 32.37
CA GLY A 98 42.18 -20.90 31.44
C GLY A 98 42.68 -19.97 30.35
N ARG A 99 43.76 -20.35 29.64
CA ARG A 99 44.37 -19.53 28.59
C ARG A 99 43.39 -19.24 27.43
N ASN A 100 43.63 -18.17 26.67
CA ASN A 100 42.86 -17.89 25.47
C ASN A 100 42.90 -19.08 24.49
N GLY A 101 41.74 -19.46 23.95
CA GLY A 101 41.59 -20.63 23.09
C GLY A 101 41.46 -21.98 23.82
N SER A 102 41.38 -22.03 25.15
CA SER A 102 41.24 -23.27 25.94
C SER A 102 39.88 -23.97 25.88
N GLY A 103 38.88 -23.40 25.19
CA GLY A 103 37.53 -23.99 25.07
C GLY A 103 36.47 -23.39 26.01
N LYS A 104 36.81 -22.38 26.83
CA LYS A 104 35.88 -21.62 27.69
C LYS A 104 34.61 -21.13 26.98
N SER A 105 34.78 -20.23 26.01
CA SER A 105 33.67 -19.72 25.21
C SER A 105 32.97 -20.83 24.42
N SER A 106 33.68 -21.90 24.03
CA SER A 106 33.05 -23.06 23.38
C SER A 106 32.05 -23.76 24.31
N PHE A 107 32.34 -23.89 25.61
CA PHE A 107 31.40 -24.45 26.59
C PHE A 107 30.20 -23.53 26.84
N ALA A 108 30.43 -22.22 27.00
CA ALA A 108 29.36 -21.24 27.19
C ALA A 108 28.44 -21.18 25.95
N GLU A 109 29.02 -21.06 24.75
CA GLU A 109 28.30 -21.06 23.47
C GLU A 109 27.54 -22.39 23.26
N ALA A 110 28.12 -23.53 23.64
CA ALA A 110 27.47 -24.84 23.53
C ALA A 110 26.25 -24.96 24.47
N ALA A 111 26.37 -24.49 25.71
CA ALA A 111 25.27 -24.48 26.67
C ALA A 111 24.12 -23.56 26.21
N GLU A 112 24.45 -22.37 25.71
CA GLU A 112 23.46 -21.46 25.14
C GLU A 112 22.78 -22.06 23.91
N ALA A 113 23.56 -22.64 23.00
CA ALA A 113 23.04 -23.27 21.81
C ALA A 113 22.10 -24.42 22.17
N ALA A 114 22.48 -25.28 23.13
CA ALA A 114 21.65 -26.39 23.60
C ALA A 114 20.27 -25.92 24.07
N LEU A 115 20.20 -24.87 24.91
CA LEU A 115 18.94 -24.36 25.47
C LEU A 115 18.13 -23.50 24.52
N THR A 116 18.75 -22.61 23.74
CA THR A 116 18.01 -21.60 22.96
C THR A 116 17.82 -22.02 21.50
N GLY A 117 18.66 -22.91 20.99
CA GLY A 117 18.72 -23.25 19.57
C GLY A 117 19.22 -22.17 18.65
N ARG A 118 19.74 -21.10 19.22
CA ARG A 118 20.37 -19.99 18.51
C ARG A 118 21.76 -19.78 19.09
N ASN A 119 22.58 -19.07 18.33
CA ASN A 119 23.84 -18.53 18.83
C ASN A 119 23.92 -17.09 18.31
N PRO A 120 23.82 -16.08 19.19
CA PRO A 120 23.77 -14.65 18.81
C PRO A 120 25.00 -14.17 18.02
N ARG A 121 26.13 -14.88 18.14
CA ARG A 121 27.34 -14.63 17.36
C ARG A 121 27.17 -15.05 15.90
N TRP A 122 26.45 -16.12 15.62
CA TRP A 122 26.30 -16.65 14.26
C TRP A 122 25.17 -15.99 13.48
N ASP A 123 24.11 -15.57 14.17
CA ASP A 123 23.00 -14.83 13.56
C ASP A 123 23.47 -13.46 13.02
N ALA A 124 24.54 -12.90 13.58
CA ALA A 124 25.13 -11.62 13.19
C ALA A 124 26.29 -11.72 12.17
N MET A 125 26.80 -12.92 11.85
CA MET A 125 28.00 -13.09 11.01
C MET A 125 27.68 -13.30 9.51
N PRO A 126 28.49 -12.72 8.59
CA PRO A 126 28.40 -12.99 7.15
C PRO A 126 28.55 -14.48 6.83
N THR A 127 27.97 -14.92 5.70
CA THR A 127 27.82 -16.34 5.34
C THR A 127 29.12 -17.16 5.39
N GLY A 128 30.28 -16.58 5.07
CA GLY A 128 31.59 -17.27 5.07
C GLY A 128 32.23 -17.50 6.45
N TRP A 129 31.68 -16.94 7.53
CA TRP A 129 32.13 -17.20 8.92
C TRP A 129 31.27 -18.27 9.63
N ARG A 130 30.22 -18.77 8.95
CA ARG A 130 29.30 -19.79 9.47
C ARG A 130 29.86 -21.21 9.41
N ASP A 131 31.10 -21.40 8.96
CA ASP A 131 31.73 -22.73 8.84
C ASP A 131 32.61 -23.07 10.06
N GLY A 132 32.91 -22.09 10.92
CA GLY A 132 33.81 -22.26 12.08
C GLY A 132 33.16 -22.84 13.35
N TRP A 133 32.00 -23.48 13.26
CA TRP A 133 31.30 -24.08 14.42
C TRP A 133 31.58 -25.56 14.61
N ARG A 134 31.98 -26.29 13.56
CA ARG A 134 32.46 -27.66 13.68
C ARG A 134 33.92 -27.66 14.10
N ASN A 135 34.28 -28.58 14.98
CA ASN A 135 35.68 -28.78 15.31
C ASN A 135 36.42 -29.40 14.12
N LEU A 136 37.64 -28.94 13.85
CA LEU A 136 38.45 -29.44 12.72
C LEU A 136 39.20 -30.74 13.04
N HIS A 137 39.32 -31.11 14.31
CA HIS A 137 40.09 -32.26 14.79
C HIS A 137 39.19 -33.43 15.22
N TYR A 138 37.86 -33.30 15.05
CA TYR A 138 36.89 -34.32 15.42
C TYR A 138 35.65 -34.22 14.53
N ASP A 139 35.47 -35.20 13.64
CA ASP A 139 34.43 -35.26 12.62
C ASP A 139 33.38 -36.36 12.86
N GLU A 140 33.56 -37.20 13.88
CA GLU A 140 32.64 -38.31 14.19
C GLU A 140 31.23 -37.83 14.57
N ARG A 141 31.12 -36.86 15.48
CA ARG A 141 29.82 -36.35 15.97
C ARG A 141 29.95 -34.98 16.62
N THR A 142 29.16 -34.01 16.13
CA THR A 142 29.02 -32.68 16.73
C THR A 142 27.75 -32.60 17.57
N GLU A 143 27.93 -32.41 18.88
CA GLU A 143 26.84 -32.36 19.84
C GLU A 143 27.17 -31.48 21.04
N ALA A 144 26.15 -30.78 21.52
CA ALA A 144 26.16 -30.01 22.76
C ALA A 144 24.98 -30.46 23.62
N SER A 145 25.25 -30.80 24.87
CA SER A 145 24.22 -31.21 25.83
C SER A 145 24.38 -30.48 27.14
N VAL A 146 23.26 -30.17 27.78
CA VAL A 146 23.21 -29.63 29.14
C VAL A 146 22.33 -30.50 30.00
N ASP A 147 22.72 -30.68 31.26
CA ASP A 147 21.89 -31.30 32.29
C ASP A 147 21.34 -30.20 33.18
N ILE A 148 20.01 -30.14 33.31
CA ILE A 148 19.30 -29.16 34.12
C ILE A 148 18.55 -29.88 35.23
N HIS A 149 18.78 -29.49 36.48
CA HIS A 149 17.99 -29.93 37.62
C HIS A 149 16.91 -28.90 37.93
N ILE A 150 15.64 -29.29 37.84
CA ILE A 150 14.50 -28.45 38.21
C ILE A 150 14.13 -28.77 39.66
N ALA A 151 14.11 -27.75 40.51
CA ALA A 151 13.86 -27.91 41.94
C ALA A 151 12.56 -28.68 42.19
N GLY A 152 12.66 -29.82 42.89
CA GLY A 152 11.55 -30.73 43.19
C GLY A 152 11.41 -31.93 42.24
N ASP A 153 12.20 -32.00 41.16
CA ASP A 153 12.20 -33.18 40.28
C ASP A 153 13.10 -34.28 40.86
N PRO A 154 12.81 -35.56 40.57
CA PRO A 154 13.59 -36.70 41.09
C PRO A 154 14.98 -36.85 40.44
N GLY A 155 15.27 -36.09 39.38
CA GLY A 155 16.54 -36.17 38.64
C GLY A 155 16.77 -34.97 37.71
N SER A 156 17.80 -35.03 36.89
CA SER A 156 18.11 -33.99 35.91
C SER A 156 17.44 -34.26 34.56
N THR A 157 16.94 -33.21 33.94
CA THR A 157 16.49 -33.20 32.54
C THR A 157 17.70 -32.92 31.64
N ARG A 158 17.96 -33.78 30.66
CA ARG A 158 19.05 -33.60 29.69
C ARG A 158 18.51 -32.97 28.41
N ILE A 159 19.09 -31.86 28.00
CA ILE A 159 18.75 -31.16 26.76
C ILE A 159 19.95 -31.28 25.83
N SER A 160 19.78 -31.93 24.69
CA SER A 160 20.84 -32.18 23.73
C SER A 160 20.53 -31.54 22.39
N ARG A 161 21.57 -31.13 21.68
CA ARG A 161 21.52 -30.68 20.29
C ARG A 161 22.59 -31.35 19.47
N ARG A 162 22.15 -31.93 18.36
CA ARG A 162 22.99 -32.67 17.42
C ARG A 162 22.92 -32.02 16.06
N TRP A 163 24.06 -31.83 15.42
CA TRP A 163 24.12 -31.28 14.07
C TRP A 163 24.51 -32.36 13.07
N THR A 164 23.65 -32.60 12.08
CA THR A 164 23.83 -33.69 11.11
C THR A 164 24.14 -33.20 9.70
N GLY A 165 23.97 -31.91 9.42
CA GLY A 165 24.21 -31.30 8.10
C GLY A 165 25.25 -30.19 8.14
N GLU A 166 25.76 -29.77 6.98
CA GLU A 166 26.85 -28.78 6.86
C GLU A 166 26.49 -27.40 7.41
N SER A 167 25.21 -27.05 7.39
CA SER A 167 24.72 -25.82 8.00
C SER A 167 24.58 -25.95 9.52
N VAL A 168 24.95 -24.89 10.22
CA VAL A 168 24.67 -24.73 11.67
C VAL A 168 23.18 -24.79 12.01
N ARG A 169 22.30 -24.55 11.02
CA ARG A 169 20.84 -24.68 11.14
C ARG A 169 20.34 -26.12 11.08
N SER A 170 21.20 -27.10 10.79
CA SER A 170 20.85 -28.52 10.78
C SER A 170 20.64 -29.14 12.17
N ALA A 171 20.77 -28.32 13.23
CA ALA A 171 20.63 -28.74 14.61
C ALA A 171 19.26 -29.38 14.89
N ARG A 172 19.26 -30.60 15.42
CA ARG A 172 18.09 -31.27 15.98
C ARG A 172 18.22 -31.29 17.51
N GLY A 173 17.17 -30.87 18.20
CA GLY A 173 17.12 -30.81 19.66
C GLY A 173 16.25 -31.91 20.25
N GLU A 174 16.71 -32.50 21.35
CA GLU A 174 16.03 -33.59 22.06
C GLU A 174 16.13 -33.34 23.58
N VAL A 175 15.03 -33.56 24.29
CA VAL A 175 14.93 -33.41 25.74
C VAL A 175 14.64 -34.78 26.34
N VAL A 176 15.48 -35.23 27.28
CA VAL A 176 15.28 -36.47 28.03
C VAL A 176 14.94 -36.09 29.47
N HIS A 177 13.71 -36.38 29.88
CA HIS A 177 13.19 -36.10 31.23
C HIS A 177 13.75 -37.10 32.26
N PRO A 178 13.64 -36.82 33.58
CA PRO A 178 14.16 -37.71 34.61
C PRO A 178 13.60 -39.15 34.56
N GLY A 179 12.39 -39.33 34.03
CA GLY A 179 11.76 -40.63 33.83
C GLY A 179 12.19 -41.38 32.55
N GLY A 180 13.08 -40.81 31.74
CA GLY A 180 13.53 -41.36 30.46
C GLY A 180 12.61 -41.05 29.27
N GLU A 181 11.51 -40.33 29.48
CA GLU A 181 10.66 -39.81 28.42
C GLU A 181 11.44 -38.83 27.54
N VAL A 182 11.28 -38.96 26.22
CA VAL A 182 11.93 -38.10 25.23
C VAL A 182 10.92 -37.16 24.61
N SER A 183 11.20 -35.85 24.65
CA SER A 183 10.35 -34.82 24.07
C SER A 183 11.14 -33.81 23.23
N SER A 184 10.42 -32.94 22.52
CA SER A 184 11.04 -31.81 21.81
C SER A 184 11.33 -30.68 22.78
N LEU A 185 12.37 -29.88 22.52
CA LEU A 185 12.62 -28.65 23.28
C LEU A 185 11.41 -27.69 23.27
N ARG A 186 10.59 -27.69 22.23
CA ARG A 186 9.37 -26.86 22.16
C ARG A 186 8.31 -27.24 23.20
N THR A 187 8.38 -28.44 23.77
CA THR A 187 7.44 -28.89 24.80
C THR A 187 7.92 -28.52 26.21
N LEU A 188 9.14 -27.99 26.37
CA LEU A 188 9.55 -27.38 27.63
C LEU A 188 8.89 -26.01 27.77
N GLU A 189 8.23 -25.76 28.90
CA GLU A 189 7.50 -24.53 29.25
C GLU A 189 8.39 -23.28 29.37
N TRP A 190 9.68 -23.38 29.03
CA TRP A 190 10.63 -22.28 29.09
C TRP A 190 10.67 -21.41 27.83
N GLY A 191 9.91 -21.72 26.78
CA GLY A 191 9.99 -21.06 25.48
C GLY A 191 10.15 -19.54 25.52
N GLU A 192 9.18 -18.82 26.07
CA GLU A 192 9.23 -17.36 26.20
C GLU A 192 10.15 -16.89 27.33
N ASN A 193 10.23 -17.67 28.41
CA ASN A 193 11.09 -17.39 29.56
C ASN A 193 12.59 -17.35 29.18
N LEU A 194 13.06 -18.24 28.30
CA LEU A 194 14.44 -18.26 27.79
C LEU A 194 14.79 -17.00 27.02
N VAL A 195 13.81 -16.35 26.37
CA VAL A 195 14.00 -15.08 25.67
C VAL A 195 13.96 -13.93 26.67
N ARG A 196 13.00 -13.93 27.59
CA ARG A 196 12.76 -12.89 28.59
C ARG A 196 13.90 -12.74 29.59
N TYR A 197 14.30 -13.84 30.21
CA TYR A 197 15.29 -13.85 31.30
C TYR A 197 16.69 -14.23 30.85
N ARG A 198 16.83 -14.90 29.69
CA ARG A 198 18.05 -15.43 29.07
C ARG A 198 19.25 -15.60 30.03
N PRO A 199 19.54 -16.82 30.52
CA PRO A 199 20.55 -17.07 31.56
C PRO A 199 22.00 -17.13 31.03
N PHE A 200 22.31 -16.33 30.02
CA PHE A 200 23.64 -16.27 29.38
C PHE A 200 24.04 -14.82 29.20
N LEU A 201 25.30 -14.50 29.48
CA LEU A 201 25.88 -13.18 29.28
C LEU A 201 27.25 -13.34 28.63
N SER A 202 27.32 -13.09 27.33
CA SER A 202 28.57 -13.20 26.57
C SER A 202 29.24 -11.83 26.35
N TYR A 203 30.53 -11.84 26.05
CA TYR A 203 31.26 -10.63 25.69
C TYR A 203 30.57 -9.80 24.58
N ASP A 204 30.20 -10.45 23.48
CA ASP A 204 29.56 -9.79 22.32
C ASP A 204 28.26 -9.06 22.71
N GLU A 205 27.54 -9.59 23.71
CA GLU A 205 26.30 -8.99 24.20
C GLU A 205 26.56 -7.79 25.09
N LEU A 206 27.54 -7.87 26.00
CA LEU A 206 27.95 -6.75 26.86
C LEU A 206 28.38 -5.53 26.00
N GLY A 207 29.08 -5.77 24.90
CA GLY A 207 29.43 -4.75 23.92
C GLY A 207 28.22 -4.16 23.16
N ARG A 208 27.31 -4.99 22.64
CA ARG A 208 26.15 -4.54 21.81
C ARG A 208 25.07 -3.80 22.60
N THR A 209 24.89 -4.17 23.87
CA THR A 209 23.80 -3.68 24.74
C THR A 209 23.86 -2.15 24.93
N VAL A 210 25.04 -1.54 24.86
CA VAL A 210 25.21 -0.11 25.17
C VAL A 210 25.86 0.68 24.00
N SER A 211 26.53 0.06 23.01
CA SER A 211 27.42 0.78 22.06
C SER A 211 26.80 1.13 20.70
N GLY A 212 25.60 0.67 20.37
CA GLY A 212 25.09 0.95 19.02
C GLY A 212 23.61 0.73 18.72
N ARG A 213 22.84 0.06 19.58
CA ARG A 213 21.39 -0.15 19.35
C ARG A 213 20.60 0.00 20.64
N SER A 214 20.42 1.25 21.06
CA SER A 214 19.59 1.62 22.22
C SER A 214 18.17 1.02 22.20
N ALA A 215 17.66 0.68 21.01
CA ALA A 215 16.40 -0.04 20.82
C ALA A 215 16.44 -1.52 21.26
N GLU A 216 17.56 -2.23 21.09
CA GLU A 216 17.68 -3.66 21.47
C GLU A 216 17.70 -3.82 22.99
N LEU A 217 18.43 -2.95 23.70
CA LEU A 217 18.40 -2.91 25.17
C LEU A 217 17.01 -2.49 25.67
N TYR A 218 16.36 -1.53 25.01
CA TYR A 218 14.97 -1.15 25.32
C TYR A 218 14.03 -2.36 25.20
N ASP A 219 14.11 -3.12 24.12
CA ASP A 219 13.26 -4.29 23.88
C ASP A 219 13.54 -5.38 24.91
N THR A 220 14.81 -5.57 25.26
CA THR A 220 15.25 -6.56 26.26
C THR A 220 14.72 -6.22 27.65
N LEU A 221 14.82 -4.96 28.09
CA LEU A 221 14.26 -4.51 29.37
C LEU A 221 12.73 -4.55 29.33
N THR A 222 12.10 -4.10 28.24
CA THR A 222 10.63 -4.18 28.08
C THR A 222 10.13 -5.62 28.20
N SER A 223 10.85 -6.58 27.61
CA SER A 223 10.58 -8.02 27.73
C SER A 223 10.75 -8.51 29.16
N LEU A 224 11.89 -8.20 29.80
CA LEU A 224 12.16 -8.57 31.20
C LEU A 224 11.03 -8.10 32.14
N LEU A 225 10.60 -6.85 31.98
CA LEU A 225 9.55 -6.23 32.78
C LEU A 225 8.14 -6.78 32.48
N GLY A 226 7.98 -7.66 31.47
CA GLY A 226 6.68 -8.20 31.05
C GLY A 226 5.78 -7.13 30.47
N LEU A 227 6.34 -6.23 29.66
CA LEU A 227 5.65 -5.09 29.04
C LEU A 227 5.63 -5.19 27.50
N SER A 228 6.04 -6.32 26.93
CA SER A 228 6.08 -6.55 25.47
C SER A 228 4.70 -6.44 24.82
N SER A 229 3.68 -7.01 25.45
CA SER A 229 2.28 -6.97 25.03
C SER A 229 1.75 -5.53 24.96
N LEU A 230 2.09 -4.71 25.96
CA LEU A 230 1.75 -3.29 26.02
C LEU A 230 2.43 -2.49 24.91
N ALA A 231 3.74 -2.71 24.71
CA ALA A 231 4.48 -2.04 23.65
C ALA A 231 3.96 -2.40 22.25
N GLU A 232 3.50 -3.64 22.06
CA GLU A 232 2.87 -4.07 20.81
C GLU A 232 1.49 -3.43 20.62
N ALA A 233 0.65 -3.38 21.66
CA ALA A 233 -0.64 -2.68 21.61
C ALA A 233 -0.50 -1.21 21.21
N GLU A 234 0.49 -0.48 21.78
CA GLU A 234 0.81 0.89 21.36
C GLU A 234 1.22 0.97 19.88
N ARG A 235 2.06 0.03 19.40
CA ARG A 235 2.49 0.00 18.00
C ARG A 235 1.32 -0.22 17.04
N ARG A 236 0.45 -1.17 17.33
CA ARG A 236 -0.72 -1.49 16.50
C ARG A 236 -1.67 -0.29 16.41
N LEU A 237 -1.98 0.33 17.55
CA LEU A 237 -2.86 1.49 17.57
C LEU A 237 -2.24 2.71 16.87
N ALA A 238 -0.93 2.95 17.02
CA ALA A 238 -0.23 3.98 16.28
C ALA A 238 -0.30 3.76 14.76
N LYS A 239 -0.13 2.52 14.30
CA LYS A 239 -0.26 2.14 12.88
C LYS A 239 -1.67 2.43 12.34
N VAL A 240 -2.71 2.19 13.15
CA VAL A 240 -4.09 2.54 12.79
C VAL A 240 -4.26 4.05 12.64
N CYS A 241 -3.77 4.85 13.60
CA CYS A 241 -3.81 6.31 13.51
C CYS A 241 -3.08 6.82 12.26
N ASP A 242 -1.88 6.30 11.96
CA ASP A 242 -1.12 6.66 10.76
C ASP A 242 -1.89 6.34 9.46
N GLY A 243 -2.60 5.21 9.43
CA GLY A 243 -3.46 4.84 8.30
C GLY A 243 -4.65 5.78 8.12
N LEU A 244 -5.30 6.17 9.22
CA LEU A 244 -6.41 7.12 9.23
C LEU A 244 -5.96 8.54 8.83
N VAL A 245 -4.78 8.99 9.27
CA VAL A 245 -4.17 10.26 8.84
C VAL A 245 -3.96 10.27 7.32
N ARG A 246 -3.44 9.18 6.74
CA ARG A 246 -3.25 9.09 5.27
C ARG A 246 -4.57 9.18 4.52
N ARG A 247 -5.62 8.51 5.00
CA ARG A 247 -6.97 8.55 4.40
C ARG A 247 -7.57 9.97 4.50
N ARG A 248 -7.50 10.59 5.67
CA ARG A 248 -7.93 11.98 5.91
C ARG A 248 -7.26 12.99 4.97
N ASP A 249 -5.95 12.84 4.75
CA ASP A 249 -5.17 13.82 3.99
C ASP A 249 -5.16 13.56 2.48
N ARG A 250 -5.57 12.37 2.02
CA ARG A 250 -5.52 11.97 0.61
C ARG A 250 -6.22 12.96 -0.34
N PRO A 251 -7.47 13.40 -0.08
CA PRO A 251 -8.17 14.31 -1.00
C PRO A 251 -7.44 15.64 -1.19
N SER A 252 -6.82 16.16 -0.12
CA SER A 252 -6.07 17.42 -0.17
C SER A 252 -4.82 17.34 -1.04
N ARG A 253 -4.19 16.16 -1.12
CA ARG A 253 -3.00 15.92 -1.94
C ARG A 253 -3.35 15.80 -3.42
N GLU A 254 -4.48 15.16 -3.72
CA GLU A 254 -4.92 14.89 -5.09
C GLU A 254 -5.70 16.06 -5.70
N LEU A 255 -6.31 16.94 -4.88
CA LEU A 255 -7.14 18.05 -5.33
C LEU A 255 -6.43 18.98 -6.32
N ARG A 256 -5.14 19.27 -6.10
CA ARG A 256 -4.37 20.14 -7.01
C ARG A 256 -4.30 19.56 -8.41
N HIS A 257 -3.99 18.27 -8.53
CA HIS A 257 -3.88 17.60 -9.82
C HIS A 257 -5.24 17.53 -10.54
N LEU A 258 -6.31 17.24 -9.80
CA LEU A 258 -7.67 17.25 -10.33
C LEU A 258 -8.08 18.64 -10.85
N LEU A 259 -7.80 19.70 -10.10
CA LEU A 259 -8.10 21.08 -10.53
C LEU A 259 -7.33 21.47 -11.79
N ASP A 260 -6.06 21.08 -11.92
CA ASP A 260 -5.27 21.37 -13.11
C ASP A 260 -5.87 20.66 -14.35
N ARG A 261 -6.23 19.37 -14.22
CA ARG A 261 -6.89 18.60 -15.28
C ARG A 261 -8.26 19.15 -15.68
N LEU A 262 -9.07 19.59 -14.71
CA LEU A 262 -10.39 20.17 -14.99
C LEU A 262 -10.25 21.52 -15.73
N ARG A 263 -9.25 22.34 -15.39
CA ARG A 263 -9.00 23.64 -16.05
C ARG A 263 -8.47 23.52 -17.48
N GLU A 264 -7.85 22.39 -17.82
CA GLU A 264 -7.39 22.10 -19.19
C GLU A 264 -8.55 21.70 -20.12
N SER A 265 -9.71 21.32 -19.57
CA SER A 265 -10.88 20.92 -20.34
C SER A 265 -11.68 22.12 -20.85
N SER A 266 -12.22 22.01 -22.06
CA SER A 266 -13.19 22.96 -22.60
C SER A 266 -14.65 22.61 -22.29
N ASP A 267 -14.91 21.54 -21.53
CA ASP A 267 -16.28 21.15 -21.16
C ASP A 267 -16.87 22.10 -20.10
N PRO A 268 -18.09 22.65 -20.31
CA PRO A 268 -18.73 23.55 -19.34
C PRO A 268 -18.91 22.95 -17.94
N ARG A 269 -19.03 21.62 -17.83
CA ARG A 269 -19.13 20.89 -16.56
C ARG A 269 -17.81 20.94 -15.81
N ALA A 270 -16.67 20.93 -16.50
CA ALA A 270 -15.36 21.04 -15.86
C ALA A 270 -15.20 22.41 -15.18
N ASP A 271 -15.60 23.49 -15.84
CA ASP A 271 -15.63 24.83 -15.25
C ASP A 271 -16.55 24.91 -14.03
N GLN A 272 -17.72 24.27 -14.10
CA GLN A 272 -18.64 24.18 -12.96
C GLN A 272 -18.04 23.39 -11.80
N ALA A 273 -17.35 22.28 -12.07
CA ALA A 273 -16.67 21.48 -11.06
C ALA A 273 -15.57 22.30 -10.37
N VAL A 274 -14.76 23.05 -11.11
CA VAL A 274 -13.73 23.94 -10.54
C VAL A 274 -14.35 24.98 -9.63
N ARG A 275 -15.45 25.64 -10.05
CA ARG A 275 -16.15 26.61 -9.19
C ARG A 275 -16.66 26.00 -7.89
N LEU A 276 -17.26 24.81 -7.95
CA LEU A 276 -17.77 24.11 -6.77
C LEU A 276 -16.64 23.63 -5.84
N LEU A 277 -15.54 23.12 -6.39
CA LEU A 277 -14.37 22.65 -5.63
C LEU A 277 -13.59 23.79 -4.94
N THR A 278 -13.66 25.01 -5.49
CA THR A 278 -12.96 26.20 -4.96
C THR A 278 -13.86 27.14 -4.16
N SER A 279 -15.16 26.81 -4.08
CA SER A 279 -16.15 27.54 -3.30
C SER A 279 -15.85 27.47 -1.80
N SER A 280 -16.27 28.50 -1.06
CA SER A 280 -16.25 28.50 0.42
C SER A 280 -17.25 27.52 1.02
N TYR A 281 -18.33 27.22 0.30
CA TYR A 281 -19.29 26.17 0.64
C TYR A 281 -19.07 24.95 -0.27
N PHE A 282 -18.78 23.81 0.35
CA PHE A 282 -18.47 22.56 -0.33
C PHE A 282 -19.72 21.70 -0.49
N ASP A 283 -20.33 21.74 -1.69
CA ASP A 283 -21.53 20.96 -2.03
C ASP A 283 -21.16 19.64 -2.71
N MET A 284 -21.00 18.59 -1.90
CA MET A 284 -20.68 17.24 -2.36
C MET A 284 -21.75 16.67 -3.30
N ASP A 285 -23.03 16.93 -3.03
CA ASP A 285 -24.12 16.35 -3.82
C ASP A 285 -24.24 17.02 -5.19
N ALA A 286 -23.96 18.32 -5.27
CA ALA A 286 -23.86 19.01 -6.57
C ALA A 286 -22.71 18.46 -7.42
N LEU A 287 -21.54 18.21 -6.82
CA LEU A 287 -20.40 17.61 -7.52
C LEU A 287 -20.68 16.18 -7.97
N ARG A 288 -21.35 15.36 -7.14
CA ARG A 288 -21.78 14.01 -7.53
C ARG A 288 -22.77 14.02 -8.70
N ARG A 289 -23.77 14.92 -8.67
CA ARG A 289 -24.70 15.08 -9.80
C ARG A 289 -23.97 15.47 -11.09
N LEU A 290 -23.00 16.36 -10.99
CA LEU A 290 -22.20 16.80 -12.13
C LEU A 290 -21.32 15.67 -12.68
N ALA A 291 -20.67 14.89 -11.82
CA ALA A 291 -19.87 13.74 -12.22
C ALA A 291 -20.71 12.60 -12.80
N ALA A 292 -21.96 12.45 -12.38
CA ALA A 292 -22.90 11.48 -12.93
C ALA A 292 -23.53 11.90 -14.27
N ASP A 293 -23.29 13.13 -14.73
CA ASP A 293 -23.80 13.65 -16.00
C ASP A 293 -23.05 13.01 -17.18
N ASP A 294 -23.71 12.05 -17.82
CA ASP A 294 -23.26 11.36 -19.04
C ASP A 294 -23.83 12.00 -20.33
N GLY A 295 -24.44 13.18 -20.20
CA GLY A 295 -25.04 13.92 -21.29
C GLY A 295 -24.02 14.46 -22.30
N PRO A 296 -24.49 14.88 -23.48
CA PRO A 296 -23.63 15.51 -24.47
C PRO A 296 -23.11 16.86 -23.94
N SER A 297 -21.86 17.19 -24.27
CA SER A 297 -21.25 18.47 -23.88
C SER A 297 -21.98 19.68 -24.50
N ASP A 298 -22.54 19.50 -25.70
CA ASP A 298 -23.43 20.45 -26.37
C ASP A 298 -24.69 19.70 -26.89
N PRO A 299 -25.83 19.83 -26.21
CA PRO A 299 -27.08 19.18 -26.61
C PRO A 299 -27.58 19.60 -27.99
N ASP A 300 -27.38 20.86 -28.39
CA ASP A 300 -27.86 21.39 -29.66
C ASP A 300 -27.02 20.83 -30.82
N LEU A 301 -25.69 20.81 -30.66
CA LEU A 301 -24.78 20.19 -31.61
C LEU A 301 -25.05 18.68 -31.72
N HIS A 302 -25.31 17.99 -30.61
CA HIS A 302 -25.65 16.57 -30.58
C HIS A 302 -26.92 16.27 -31.40
N MET A 303 -27.94 17.13 -31.30
CA MET A 303 -29.14 17.02 -32.13
C MET A 303 -28.82 17.17 -33.63
N VAL A 304 -27.97 18.12 -34.01
CA VAL A 304 -27.51 18.30 -35.39
C VAL A 304 -26.77 17.05 -35.89
N MET A 305 -25.86 16.48 -35.09
CA MET A 305 -25.12 15.26 -35.45
C MET A 305 -26.07 14.06 -35.65
N ARG A 306 -27.07 13.88 -34.80
CA ARG A 306 -28.10 12.83 -34.97
C ARG A 306 -28.87 12.98 -36.28
N ARG A 307 -29.19 14.22 -36.68
CA ARG A 307 -29.86 14.53 -37.95
C ARG A 307 -28.93 14.29 -39.15
N LEU A 308 -27.68 14.75 -39.08
CA LEU A 308 -26.66 14.51 -40.11
C LEU A 308 -26.46 13.03 -40.39
N ARG A 309 -26.33 12.19 -39.36
CA ARG A 309 -26.14 10.73 -39.50
C ARG A 309 -27.26 10.07 -40.35
N ARG A 310 -28.48 10.60 -40.28
CA ARG A 310 -29.68 10.10 -40.97
C ARG A 310 -29.98 10.84 -42.29
N LEU A 311 -29.19 11.84 -42.64
CA LEU A 311 -29.42 12.66 -43.83
C LEU A 311 -29.27 11.82 -45.11
N SER A 312 -30.26 11.92 -45.99
CA SER A 312 -30.26 11.32 -47.31
C SER A 312 -30.08 12.39 -48.38
N VAL A 313 -29.30 12.09 -49.40
CA VAL A 313 -29.12 12.89 -50.62
C VAL A 313 -29.48 12.03 -51.83
N PRO A 314 -29.82 12.62 -52.99
CA PRO A 314 -30.15 11.87 -54.20
C PRO A 314 -29.12 10.78 -54.52
N GLU A 315 -29.60 9.59 -54.88
CA GLU A 315 -28.73 8.48 -55.22
C GLU A 315 -28.02 8.70 -56.55
N ARG A 316 -26.83 8.09 -56.70
CA ARG A 316 -26.04 8.21 -57.94
C ARG A 316 -26.80 7.70 -59.17
N THR A 317 -27.55 6.61 -59.00
CA THR A 317 -28.38 6.00 -60.04
C THR A 317 -29.47 6.95 -60.49
N VAL A 318 -30.26 7.46 -59.54
CA VAL A 318 -31.35 8.43 -59.81
C VAL A 318 -30.81 9.69 -60.52
N MET A 319 -29.69 10.24 -60.06
CA MET A 319 -29.09 11.39 -60.73
C MET A 319 -28.60 11.06 -62.14
N ALA A 320 -27.99 9.89 -62.34
CA ALA A 320 -27.53 9.47 -63.66
C ALA A 320 -28.71 9.26 -64.63
N ASP A 321 -29.83 8.71 -64.15
CA ASP A 321 -31.04 8.51 -64.93
C ASP A 321 -31.62 9.85 -65.40
N VAL A 322 -31.72 10.84 -64.49
CA VAL A 322 -32.19 12.19 -64.84
C VAL A 322 -31.21 12.90 -65.78
N VAL A 323 -29.90 12.77 -65.58
CA VAL A 323 -28.88 13.32 -66.51
C VAL A 323 -29.02 12.72 -67.90
N ASN A 324 -29.22 11.42 -68.00
CA ASN A 324 -29.42 10.74 -69.29
C ASN A 324 -30.72 11.21 -69.96
N GLU A 325 -31.79 11.39 -69.19
CA GLU A 325 -33.07 11.86 -69.71
C GLU A 325 -33.00 13.32 -70.20
N LEU A 326 -32.36 14.22 -69.45
CA LEU A 326 -32.10 15.60 -69.85
C LEU A 326 -31.26 15.68 -71.14
N ARG A 327 -30.18 14.90 -71.23
CA ARG A 327 -29.33 14.84 -72.43
C ARG A 327 -30.07 14.27 -73.63
N GLY A 328 -30.88 13.24 -73.41
CA GLY A 328 -31.75 12.64 -74.44
C GLY A 328 -32.77 13.65 -74.98
N ALA A 329 -33.49 14.33 -74.08
CA ALA A 329 -34.46 15.36 -74.46
C ALA A 329 -33.80 16.55 -75.17
N SER A 330 -32.62 16.98 -74.72
CA SER A 330 -31.83 18.04 -75.37
C SER A 330 -31.45 17.67 -76.81
N MET A 331 -30.99 16.43 -77.02
CA MET A 331 -30.63 15.92 -78.34
C MET A 331 -31.86 15.86 -79.27
N GLU A 332 -33.00 15.38 -78.78
CA GLU A 332 -34.24 15.32 -79.56
C GLU A 332 -34.74 16.70 -79.97
N LEU A 333 -34.69 17.69 -79.06
CA LEU A 333 -35.01 19.08 -79.38
C LEU A 333 -34.05 19.67 -80.42
N ALA A 334 -32.75 19.41 -80.29
CA ALA A 334 -31.75 19.87 -81.26
C ALA A 334 -31.98 19.26 -82.65
N MET A 335 -32.36 17.98 -82.73
CA MET A 335 -32.72 17.31 -84.00
C MET A 335 -34.04 17.83 -84.59
N ALA A 336 -35.00 18.21 -83.75
CA ALA A 336 -36.29 18.74 -84.18
C ALA A 336 -36.20 20.18 -84.69
N ALA A 337 -35.26 20.97 -84.16
CA ALA A 337 -35.12 22.39 -84.45
C ALA A 337 -35.05 22.70 -85.95
N GLY A 338 -35.91 23.61 -86.42
CA GLY A 338 -35.95 24.06 -87.81
C GLY A 338 -36.61 23.07 -88.79
N SER A 339 -37.06 21.90 -88.30
CA SER A 339 -37.81 20.92 -89.11
C SER A 339 -39.22 21.42 -89.48
N LYS A 340 -39.87 20.73 -90.43
CA LYS A 340 -41.28 20.99 -90.76
C LYS A 340 -42.21 20.72 -89.58
N GLY A 341 -41.90 19.70 -88.77
CA GLY A 341 -42.66 19.36 -87.57
C GLY A 341 -42.54 20.41 -86.48
N ASP A 342 -41.37 21.03 -86.34
CA ASP A 342 -41.10 22.10 -85.38
C ASP A 342 -41.87 23.39 -85.74
N ARG A 343 -41.85 23.78 -87.02
CA ARG A 343 -42.71 24.87 -87.51
C ARG A 343 -44.19 24.58 -87.28
N ALA A 344 -44.62 23.33 -87.54
CA ALA A 344 -46.01 22.92 -87.30
C ALA A 344 -46.36 22.97 -85.80
N HIS A 345 -45.47 22.54 -84.91
CA HIS A 345 -45.65 22.60 -83.46
C HIS A 345 -45.81 24.04 -82.95
N GLY A 346 -44.95 24.96 -83.39
CA GLY A 346 -45.05 26.38 -83.05
C GLY A 346 -46.40 26.99 -83.46
N VAL A 347 -46.87 26.70 -84.68
CA VAL A 347 -48.19 27.17 -85.15
C VAL A 347 -49.34 26.52 -84.38
N VAL A 348 -49.24 25.22 -84.07
CA VAL A 348 -50.25 24.51 -83.25
C VAL A 348 -50.39 25.17 -81.88
N ARG A 349 -49.28 25.43 -81.17
CA ARG A 349 -49.32 26.12 -79.87
C ARG A 349 -49.95 27.50 -79.94
N LEU A 350 -49.58 28.30 -80.95
CA LEU A 350 -50.15 29.64 -81.15
C LEU A 350 -51.66 29.60 -81.38
N LEU A 351 -52.13 28.68 -82.23
CA LEU A 351 -53.55 28.52 -82.51
C LEU A 351 -54.32 27.99 -81.29
N GLU A 352 -53.76 27.05 -80.53
CA GLU A 352 -54.38 26.54 -79.30
C GLU A 352 -54.51 27.63 -78.24
N GLN A 353 -53.45 28.41 -77.99
CA GLN A 353 -53.49 29.54 -77.07
C GLN A 353 -54.48 30.62 -77.52
N ALA A 354 -54.52 30.94 -78.82
CA ALA A 354 -55.45 31.92 -79.35
C ALA A 354 -56.91 31.45 -79.23
N LEU A 355 -57.19 30.17 -79.49
CA LEU A 355 -58.51 29.58 -79.33
C LEU A 355 -58.94 29.53 -77.86
N GLU A 356 -58.04 29.15 -76.95
CA GLU A 356 -58.28 29.10 -75.52
C GLU A 356 -58.58 30.50 -74.96
N HIS A 357 -57.82 31.52 -75.40
CA HIS A 357 -58.09 32.91 -75.04
C HIS A 357 -59.47 33.37 -75.54
N HIS A 358 -59.81 33.12 -76.81
CA HIS A 358 -61.12 33.45 -77.35
C HIS A 358 -62.27 32.72 -76.64
N GLN A 359 -62.07 31.46 -76.24
CA GLN A 359 -63.05 30.71 -75.44
C GLN A 359 -63.29 31.32 -74.06
N ARG A 360 -62.25 31.84 -73.41
CA ARG A 360 -62.36 32.53 -72.10
C ARG A 360 -62.97 33.93 -72.23
N HIS A 361 -62.79 34.58 -73.37
CA HIS A 361 -63.22 35.96 -73.63
C HIS A 361 -64.06 36.05 -74.91
N PRO A 362 -65.29 35.49 -74.92
CA PRO A 362 -66.11 35.40 -76.13
C PRO A 362 -66.63 36.76 -76.63
N THR A 363 -66.55 37.81 -75.80
CA THR A 363 -66.92 39.18 -76.15
C THR A 363 -65.87 39.90 -76.99
N ASP A 364 -64.63 39.40 -77.01
CA ASP A 364 -63.52 40.01 -77.72
C ASP A 364 -63.50 39.50 -79.15
N THR A 365 -64.00 40.33 -80.06
CA THR A 365 -64.21 39.96 -81.47
C THR A 365 -63.03 40.33 -82.38
N GLU A 366 -61.97 40.91 -81.84
CA GLU A 366 -60.79 41.36 -82.58
C GLU A 366 -59.51 40.71 -82.05
N CYS A 367 -58.61 40.35 -82.95
CA CYS A 367 -57.33 39.76 -82.59
C CYS A 367 -56.43 40.80 -81.92
N PRO A 368 -55.92 40.56 -80.70
CA PRO A 368 -55.09 41.54 -79.99
C PRO A 368 -53.73 41.81 -80.68
N THR A 369 -53.29 40.95 -81.60
CA THR A 369 -52.00 41.11 -82.30
C THR A 369 -52.11 41.81 -83.65
N CYS A 370 -53.18 41.52 -84.42
CA CYS A 370 -53.33 42.01 -85.79
C CYS A 370 -54.69 42.63 -86.10
N SER A 371 -55.56 42.77 -85.08
CA SER A 371 -56.89 43.40 -85.15
C SER A 371 -57.87 42.76 -86.13
N ALA A 372 -57.54 41.56 -86.66
CA ALA A 372 -58.43 40.79 -87.52
C ALA A 372 -59.62 40.21 -86.73
N PRO A 373 -60.81 40.06 -87.35
CA PRO A 373 -61.99 39.57 -86.65
C PRO A 373 -61.86 38.09 -86.23
N LEU A 374 -62.05 37.83 -84.93
CA LEU A 374 -62.04 36.51 -84.27
C LEU A 374 -63.46 35.92 -84.16
N GLY A 375 -64.22 35.93 -85.25
CA GLY A 375 -65.59 35.38 -85.28
C GLY A 375 -65.64 33.85 -85.43
N ALA A 376 -66.86 33.30 -85.49
CA ALA A 376 -67.11 31.87 -85.66
C ALA A 376 -66.38 31.23 -86.87
N ASP A 377 -66.22 31.99 -87.96
CA ASP A 377 -65.48 31.54 -89.14
C ASP A 377 -63.96 31.46 -88.92
N TRP A 378 -63.38 32.37 -88.12
CA TRP A 378 -61.99 32.26 -87.70
C TRP A 378 -61.78 31.00 -86.86
N THR A 379 -62.64 30.77 -85.86
CA THR A 379 -62.60 29.57 -85.02
C THR A 379 -62.72 28.30 -85.85
N ARG A 380 -63.58 28.27 -86.88
CA ARG A 380 -63.71 27.12 -87.81
C ARG A 380 -62.42 26.86 -88.59
N ARG A 381 -61.78 27.91 -89.12
CA ARG A 381 -60.50 27.83 -89.88
C ARG A 381 -59.34 27.42 -88.98
N ALA A 382 -59.20 28.02 -87.80
CA ALA A 382 -58.17 27.67 -86.82
C ALA A 382 -58.28 26.20 -86.41
N ASN A 383 -59.49 25.70 -86.11
CA ASN A 383 -59.71 24.28 -85.82
C ASN A 383 -59.40 23.35 -87.00
N ALA A 384 -59.68 23.76 -88.24
CA ALA A 384 -59.32 22.98 -89.44
C ALA A 384 -57.80 22.92 -89.64
N GLN A 385 -57.10 24.03 -89.41
CA GLN A 385 -55.65 24.11 -89.48
C GLN A 385 -54.97 23.28 -88.37
N LEU A 386 -55.52 23.29 -87.15
CA LEU A 386 -55.07 22.41 -86.07
C LEU A 386 -55.22 20.93 -86.45
N ARG A 387 -56.36 20.50 -87.01
CA ARG A 387 -56.54 19.12 -87.48
C ARG A 387 -55.50 18.70 -88.52
N ALA A 388 -55.09 19.61 -89.40
CA ALA A 388 -54.10 19.34 -90.44
C ALA A 388 -52.66 19.31 -89.91
N LEU A 389 -52.32 20.20 -88.97
CA LEU A 389 -50.94 20.36 -88.47
C LEU A 389 -50.60 19.43 -87.29
N ARG A 390 -51.58 18.99 -86.49
CA ARG A 390 -51.34 18.11 -85.33
C ARG A 390 -50.57 16.83 -85.67
N PRO A 391 -50.90 16.07 -86.74
CA PRO A 391 -50.10 14.88 -87.09
C PRO A 391 -48.65 15.20 -87.46
N GLN A 392 -48.41 16.38 -88.06
CA GLN A 392 -47.06 16.82 -88.43
C GLN A 392 -46.25 17.31 -87.22
N ALA A 393 -46.93 17.89 -86.22
CA ALA A 393 -46.34 18.39 -84.99
C ALA A 393 -46.12 17.31 -83.91
N ALA A 394 -46.78 16.15 -84.00
CA ALA A 394 -46.87 15.17 -82.91
C ALA A 394 -45.50 14.71 -82.37
N VAL A 395 -44.55 14.41 -83.25
CA VAL A 395 -43.20 13.95 -82.84
C VAL A 395 -42.44 15.06 -82.11
N VAL A 396 -42.51 16.30 -82.59
CA VAL A 396 -41.82 17.44 -81.96
C VAL A 396 -42.52 17.86 -80.67
N ALA A 397 -43.85 17.82 -80.63
CA ALA A 397 -44.62 18.06 -79.41
C ALA A 397 -44.22 17.09 -78.30
N ALA A 398 -44.10 15.79 -78.60
CA ALA A 398 -43.63 14.79 -77.65
C ALA A 398 -42.20 15.08 -77.15
N ALA A 399 -41.31 15.60 -78.00
CA ALA A 399 -39.96 15.99 -77.59
C ALA A 399 -39.96 17.20 -76.63
N TYR A 400 -40.83 18.20 -76.86
CA TYR A 400 -41.03 19.32 -75.93
C TYR A 400 -41.63 18.87 -74.60
N ASP A 401 -42.65 18.01 -74.62
CA ASP A 401 -43.27 17.45 -73.41
C ASP A 401 -42.27 16.64 -72.59
N ARG A 402 -41.43 15.84 -73.28
CA ARG A 402 -40.34 15.08 -72.66
C ARG A 402 -39.30 16.01 -72.01
N ALA A 403 -38.93 17.10 -72.68
CA ALA A 403 -38.00 18.08 -72.15
C ALA A 403 -38.54 18.79 -70.89
N GLU A 404 -39.81 19.20 -70.88
CA GLU A 404 -40.44 19.76 -69.67
C GLU A 404 -40.50 18.73 -68.54
N ALA A 405 -40.91 17.49 -68.83
CA ALA A 405 -40.92 16.42 -67.84
C ALA A 405 -39.52 16.15 -67.26
N ALA A 406 -38.47 16.19 -68.07
CA ALA A 406 -37.09 16.04 -67.63
C ALA A 406 -36.63 17.21 -66.73
N ARG A 407 -37.04 18.45 -67.05
CA ARG A 407 -36.78 19.63 -66.19
C ARG A 407 -37.46 19.47 -64.83
N ASP A 408 -38.70 19.01 -64.81
CA ASP A 408 -39.45 18.85 -63.56
C ASP A 408 -38.84 17.74 -62.68
N GLN A 409 -38.38 16.64 -63.28
CA GLN A 409 -37.61 15.61 -62.57
C GLN A 409 -36.31 16.17 -61.99
N ALA A 410 -35.57 16.98 -62.75
CA ALA A 410 -34.35 17.62 -62.29
C ALA A 410 -34.59 18.59 -61.13
N ARG A 411 -35.60 19.46 -61.24
CA ARG A 411 -36.00 20.40 -60.17
C ARG A 411 -36.44 19.66 -58.90
N PHE A 412 -37.11 18.52 -59.04
CA PHE A 412 -37.48 17.70 -57.89
C PHE A 412 -36.26 17.20 -57.10
N LEU A 413 -35.15 16.87 -57.78
CA LEU A 413 -33.90 16.49 -57.11
C LEU A 413 -33.25 17.67 -56.36
N MET A 414 -33.51 18.91 -56.77
CA MET A 414 -32.94 20.15 -56.22
C MET A 414 -33.76 20.68 -55.03
N SER A 415 -34.06 19.78 -54.09
CA SER A 415 -34.77 20.13 -52.87
C SER A 415 -33.95 21.11 -52.00
N PRO A 416 -34.60 22.11 -51.36
CA PRO A 416 -33.92 23.11 -50.55
C PRO A 416 -33.22 22.49 -49.35
N ALA A 417 -32.15 23.15 -48.88
CA ALA A 417 -31.41 22.70 -47.71
C ALA A 417 -32.31 22.68 -46.45
N PRO A 418 -32.20 21.65 -45.58
CA PRO A 418 -32.95 21.64 -44.33
C PRO A 418 -32.54 22.81 -43.41
N GLY A 419 -33.50 23.54 -42.82
CA GLY A 419 -33.21 24.74 -42.01
C GLY A 419 -32.42 24.52 -40.71
N TRP A 420 -32.12 23.27 -40.34
CA TRP A 420 -31.23 22.93 -39.21
C TRP A 420 -29.78 22.70 -39.63
N LEU A 421 -29.50 22.65 -40.94
CA LEU A 421 -28.16 22.47 -41.46
C LEU A 421 -27.40 23.82 -41.37
N PRO A 422 -26.23 23.87 -40.72
CA PRO A 422 -25.46 25.12 -40.64
C PRO A 422 -25.05 25.59 -42.05
N PRO A 423 -25.41 26.82 -42.47
CA PRO A 423 -25.12 27.30 -43.83
C PRO A 423 -23.62 27.46 -44.08
N GLU A 424 -22.85 27.77 -43.03
CA GLU A 424 -21.39 27.91 -43.08
C GLU A 424 -20.64 26.59 -43.21
N SER A 425 -21.30 25.44 -42.99
CA SER A 425 -20.66 24.13 -43.11
C SER A 425 -20.35 23.79 -44.57
N GLU A 426 -19.33 22.95 -44.80
CA GLU A 426 -19.00 22.47 -46.16
C GLU A 426 -20.23 21.89 -46.87
N LEU A 427 -21.01 21.06 -46.17
CA LEU A 427 -22.24 20.48 -46.69
C LEU A 427 -23.31 21.56 -46.98
N GLY A 428 -23.47 22.55 -46.10
CA GLY A 428 -24.41 23.67 -46.29
C GLY A 428 -24.08 24.48 -47.54
N GLN A 429 -22.80 24.82 -47.74
CA GLN A 429 -22.34 25.56 -48.92
C GLN A 429 -22.54 24.76 -50.22
N VAL A 430 -22.22 23.46 -50.21
CA VAL A 430 -22.41 22.59 -51.39
C VAL A 430 -23.90 22.37 -51.68
N TRP A 431 -24.77 22.32 -50.66
CA TRP A 431 -26.21 22.20 -50.85
C TRP A 431 -26.81 23.48 -51.45
N ALA A 432 -26.36 24.65 -51.00
CA ALA A 432 -26.77 25.92 -51.61
C ALA A 432 -26.40 25.98 -53.10
N LEU A 433 -25.21 25.48 -53.46
CA LEU A 433 -24.81 25.33 -54.87
C LEU A 433 -25.68 24.30 -55.61
N TRP A 434 -26.09 23.21 -54.95
CA TRP A 434 -27.01 22.24 -55.56
C TRP A 434 -28.36 22.86 -55.89
N GLU A 435 -28.92 23.62 -54.94
CA GLU A 435 -30.21 24.31 -55.05
C GLU A 435 -30.23 25.36 -56.17
N SER A 436 -29.11 26.07 -56.40
CA SER A 436 -29.02 27.07 -57.48
C SER A 436 -29.19 26.48 -58.90
N GLY A 437 -29.15 25.16 -59.04
CA GLY A 437 -29.44 24.49 -60.31
C GLY A 437 -30.90 24.65 -60.75
N ALA A 438 -31.83 24.95 -59.83
CA ALA A 438 -33.25 25.06 -60.14
C ALA A 438 -33.57 26.23 -61.09
N ASP A 439 -32.69 27.23 -61.12
CA ASP A 439 -32.78 28.40 -61.99
C ASP A 439 -32.21 28.15 -63.41
N ILE A 440 -31.54 27.01 -63.64
CA ILE A 440 -30.96 26.67 -64.95
C ILE A 440 -32.06 26.22 -65.92
N THR A 441 -32.18 26.91 -67.04
CA THR A 441 -33.21 26.62 -68.07
C THR A 441 -32.71 25.70 -69.18
N ASP A 442 -31.41 25.75 -69.49
CA ASP A 442 -30.79 24.90 -70.51
C ASP A 442 -30.64 23.46 -70.00
N LEU A 443 -31.04 22.49 -70.83
CA LEU A 443 -31.04 21.08 -70.43
C LEU A 443 -29.62 20.50 -70.30
N GLY A 444 -28.68 20.98 -71.13
CA GLY A 444 -27.30 20.54 -71.11
C GLY A 444 -26.56 21.05 -69.87
N GLU A 445 -26.69 22.34 -69.59
CA GLU A 445 -26.15 22.99 -68.38
C GLU A 445 -26.75 22.37 -67.12
N LEU A 446 -28.06 22.08 -67.11
CA LEU A 446 -28.74 21.44 -65.99
C LEU A 446 -28.22 20.01 -65.75
N ALA A 447 -27.99 19.25 -66.83
CA ALA A 447 -27.40 17.92 -66.75
C ALA A 447 -25.95 17.95 -66.22
N GLU A 448 -25.14 18.91 -66.67
CA GLU A 448 -23.77 19.10 -66.18
C GLU A 448 -23.76 19.50 -64.69
N HIS A 449 -24.66 20.39 -64.28
CA HIS A 449 -24.83 20.79 -62.88
C HIS A 449 -25.17 19.58 -62.00
N ILE A 450 -26.14 18.77 -62.41
CA ILE A 450 -26.52 17.55 -61.68
C ILE A 450 -25.32 16.60 -61.54
N GLU A 451 -24.54 16.42 -62.60
CA GLU A 451 -23.40 15.49 -62.59
C GLU A 451 -22.22 16.02 -61.75
N VAL A 452 -21.90 17.31 -61.83
CA VAL A 452 -20.75 17.92 -61.15
C VAL A 452 -21.08 18.23 -59.69
N VAL A 453 -22.14 18.99 -59.45
CA VAL A 453 -22.52 19.43 -58.11
C VAL A 453 -23.14 18.28 -57.32
N GLY A 454 -23.91 17.40 -57.96
CA GLY A 454 -24.48 16.22 -57.30
C GLY A 454 -23.41 15.24 -56.79
N ARG A 455 -22.28 15.10 -57.51
CA ARG A 455 -21.12 14.36 -57.00
C ARG A 455 -20.51 15.00 -55.76
N LYS A 456 -20.33 16.32 -55.76
CA LYS A 456 -19.82 17.08 -54.60
C LYS A 456 -20.77 16.97 -53.41
N LEU A 457 -22.07 17.12 -53.63
CA LEU A 457 -23.10 17.00 -52.60
C LEU A 457 -23.05 15.63 -51.92
N ARG A 458 -22.96 14.55 -52.70
CA ARG A 458 -22.83 13.20 -52.15
C ARG A 458 -21.55 13.02 -51.34
N ALA A 459 -20.42 13.51 -51.83
CA ALA A 459 -19.15 13.42 -51.10
C ALA A 459 -19.22 14.17 -49.76
N ALA A 460 -19.70 15.42 -49.76
CA ALA A 460 -19.87 16.23 -48.56
C ALA A 460 -20.85 15.59 -47.57
N ALA A 461 -21.96 15.02 -48.05
CA ALA A 461 -22.93 14.34 -47.19
C ALA A 461 -22.36 13.06 -46.56
N VAL A 462 -21.56 12.29 -47.30
CA VAL A 462 -20.87 11.11 -46.76
C VAL A 462 -19.84 11.52 -45.69
N SER A 463 -19.05 12.56 -45.94
CA SER A 463 -18.08 13.07 -44.96
C SER A 463 -18.79 13.55 -43.69
N ALA A 464 -19.81 14.39 -43.83
CA ALA A 464 -20.59 14.89 -42.69
C ALA A 464 -21.26 13.76 -41.89
N ARG A 465 -21.75 12.70 -42.55
CA ARG A 465 -22.31 11.51 -41.89
C ARG A 465 -21.26 10.74 -41.10
N ARG A 466 -20.05 10.59 -41.65
CA ARG A 466 -18.94 9.92 -40.95
C ARG A 466 -18.52 10.72 -39.72
N ASP A 467 -18.24 12.01 -39.90
CA ASP A 467 -17.80 12.89 -38.81
C ASP A 467 -18.86 13.00 -37.70
N ALA A 468 -20.15 13.03 -38.08
CA ALA A 468 -21.24 12.98 -37.12
C ALA A 468 -21.34 11.63 -36.40
N SER A 469 -21.02 10.51 -37.08
CA SER A 469 -21.02 9.18 -36.44
C SER A 469 -19.89 9.06 -35.43
N GLU A 470 -18.68 9.49 -35.76
CA GLU A 470 -17.52 9.51 -34.87
C GLU A 470 -17.80 10.35 -33.62
N ARG A 471 -18.35 11.56 -33.77
CA ARG A 471 -18.73 12.42 -32.61
C ARG A 471 -19.87 11.86 -31.77
N LEU A 472 -20.73 11.01 -32.34
CA LEU A 472 -21.82 10.37 -31.60
C LEU A 472 -21.35 9.14 -30.79
N GLU A 473 -20.16 8.61 -31.04
CA GLU A 473 -19.56 7.50 -30.27
C GLU A 473 -19.02 7.97 -28.91
N ASP A 474 -18.50 9.20 -28.82
CA ASP A 474 -18.23 9.89 -27.56
C ASP A 474 -19.06 11.18 -27.45
N PRO A 475 -20.33 11.09 -27.01
CA PRO A 475 -21.19 12.26 -26.82
C PRO A 475 -20.62 13.25 -25.81
N THR A 476 -19.81 12.77 -24.87
CA THR A 476 -19.33 13.55 -23.74
C THR A 476 -18.15 14.44 -24.09
N GLY A 477 -17.49 14.19 -25.24
CA GLY A 477 -16.35 14.98 -25.70
C GLY A 477 -15.17 14.96 -24.73
N GLY A 478 -14.89 13.81 -24.11
CA GLY A 478 -13.82 13.63 -23.12
C GLY A 478 -14.21 13.90 -21.66
N TRP A 479 -15.43 14.35 -21.36
CA TRP A 479 -15.88 14.55 -19.97
C TRP A 479 -15.93 13.25 -19.16
N ALA A 480 -16.24 12.11 -19.78
CA ALA A 480 -16.37 10.83 -19.06
C ALA A 480 -15.13 10.45 -18.24
N GLU A 481 -13.92 10.72 -18.74
CA GLU A 481 -12.67 10.46 -18.01
C GLU A 481 -12.55 11.39 -16.78
N LEU A 482 -12.80 12.69 -16.97
CA LEU A 482 -12.74 13.69 -15.91
C LEU A 482 -13.83 13.46 -14.85
N ALA A 483 -15.02 13.04 -15.26
CA ALA A 483 -16.12 12.63 -14.40
C ALA A 483 -15.75 11.43 -13.51
N GLY A 484 -15.03 10.46 -14.07
CA GLY A 484 -14.48 9.32 -13.31
C GLY A 484 -13.45 9.76 -12.27
N GLN A 485 -12.52 10.65 -12.66
CA GLN A 485 -11.52 11.22 -11.73
C GLN A 485 -12.19 12.04 -10.61
N LEU A 486 -13.17 12.87 -10.96
CA LEU A 486 -13.96 13.64 -9.99
C LEU A 486 -14.73 12.72 -9.04
N SER A 487 -15.36 11.67 -9.54
CA SER A 487 -16.08 10.68 -8.71
C SER A 487 -15.15 9.98 -7.73
N GLY A 488 -13.99 9.50 -8.20
CA GLY A 488 -12.99 8.87 -7.33
C GLY A 488 -12.50 9.81 -6.23
N TRP A 489 -12.26 11.09 -6.57
CA TRP A 489 -11.89 12.10 -5.58
C TRP A 489 -13.02 12.38 -4.58
N LEU A 490 -14.28 12.38 -5.00
CA LEU A 490 -15.44 12.55 -4.11
C LEU A 490 -15.60 11.37 -3.13
N ASP A 491 -15.31 10.15 -3.58
CA ASP A 491 -15.30 8.97 -2.70
C ASP A 491 -14.18 9.09 -1.66
N ASP A 492 -12.98 9.49 -2.07
CA ASP A 492 -11.87 9.77 -1.14
C ASP A 492 -12.21 10.93 -0.18
N ALA A 493 -12.91 11.97 -0.63
CA ALA A 493 -13.35 13.07 0.21
C ALA A 493 -14.37 12.62 1.27
N GLN A 494 -15.31 11.74 0.90
CA GLN A 494 -16.27 11.14 1.84
C GLN A 494 -15.57 10.22 2.84
N ASP A 495 -14.60 9.44 2.38
CA ASP A 495 -13.78 8.58 3.22
C ASP A 495 -12.97 9.39 4.25
N ALA A 496 -12.39 10.52 3.83
CA ALA A 496 -11.62 11.41 4.68
C ALA A 496 -12.43 12.01 5.83
N ILE A 497 -13.72 12.33 5.59
CA ILE A 497 -14.63 12.79 6.65
C ILE A 497 -14.82 11.69 7.70
N SER A 498 -15.14 10.48 7.25
CA SER A 498 -15.35 9.32 8.15
C SER A 498 -14.07 8.94 8.90
N ALA A 499 -12.92 9.02 8.22
CA ALA A 499 -11.61 8.78 8.81
C ALA A 499 -11.24 9.82 9.87
N ARG A 500 -11.63 11.09 9.69
CA ARG A 500 -11.38 12.17 10.68
C ARG A 500 -12.09 11.90 12.00
N ASP A 501 -13.37 11.53 11.96
CA ASP A 501 -14.13 11.25 13.17
C ASP A 501 -13.54 10.06 13.93
N THR A 502 -13.20 9.00 13.18
CA THR A 502 -12.55 7.80 13.72
C THR A 502 -11.17 8.09 14.30
N LEU A 503 -10.38 8.95 13.64
CA LEU A 503 -9.03 9.32 14.04
C LEU A 503 -9.01 10.01 15.41
N ASN A 504 -9.95 10.92 15.68
CA ASN A 504 -10.00 11.63 16.96
C ASN A 504 -10.11 10.66 18.15
N ALA A 505 -10.99 9.66 18.04
CA ALA A 505 -11.17 8.65 19.09
C ALA A 505 -9.94 7.73 19.23
N ALA A 506 -9.34 7.32 18.11
CA ALA A 506 -8.16 6.47 18.09
C ALA A 506 -6.90 7.18 18.64
N GLU A 507 -6.70 8.46 18.31
CA GLU A 507 -5.59 9.28 18.85
C GLU A 507 -5.74 9.51 20.34
N ALA A 508 -6.96 9.78 20.83
CA ALA A 508 -7.21 9.89 22.26
C ALA A 508 -6.90 8.59 23.00
N ALA A 509 -7.27 7.44 22.42
CA ALA A 509 -6.95 6.12 22.97
C ALA A 509 -5.44 5.87 22.98
N LEU A 510 -4.73 6.23 21.91
CA LEU A 510 -3.27 6.09 21.81
C LEU A 510 -2.55 6.95 22.85
N ASN A 511 -2.96 8.20 23.01
CA ASN A 511 -2.37 9.11 24.00
C ASN A 511 -2.56 8.57 25.42
N TRP A 512 -3.78 8.11 25.74
CA TRP A 512 -4.04 7.50 27.04
C TRP A 512 -3.20 6.24 27.27
N LEU A 513 -3.17 5.33 26.29
CA LEU A 513 -2.41 4.08 26.40
C LEU A 513 -0.92 4.35 26.57
N SER A 514 -0.37 5.34 25.86
CA SER A 514 1.03 5.72 25.98
C SER A 514 1.38 6.35 27.33
N GLU A 515 0.49 7.15 27.92
CA GLU A 515 0.71 7.65 29.28
C GLU A 515 0.67 6.52 30.31
N GLN A 516 -0.28 5.58 30.19
CA GLN A 516 -0.31 4.41 31.08
C GLN A 516 0.92 3.52 30.91
N ALA A 517 1.37 3.32 29.68
CA ALA A 517 2.59 2.57 29.40
C ALA A 517 3.83 3.26 29.98
N ARG A 518 3.89 4.59 29.97
CA ARG A 518 4.97 5.35 30.62
C ARG A 518 4.97 5.14 32.14
N VAL A 519 3.80 5.20 32.79
CA VAL A 519 3.66 4.98 34.24
C VAL A 519 4.08 3.55 34.62
N LEU A 520 3.56 2.54 33.92
CA LEU A 520 3.87 1.13 34.18
C LEU A 520 5.35 0.79 33.93
N ARG A 521 5.95 1.37 32.90
CA ARG A 521 7.40 1.24 32.65
C ARG A 521 8.21 1.79 33.82
N ALA A 522 7.90 3.00 34.28
CA ALA A 522 8.61 3.62 35.39
C ALA A 522 8.47 2.80 36.69
N GLU A 523 7.25 2.36 37.01
CA GLU A 523 6.95 1.55 38.20
C GLU A 523 7.74 0.22 38.20
N ARG A 524 7.75 -0.52 37.08
CA ARG A 524 8.44 -1.81 36.99
C ARG A 524 9.96 -1.68 36.82
N LEU A 525 10.44 -0.62 36.17
CA LEU A 525 11.86 -0.38 35.96
C LEU A 525 12.56 0.09 37.24
N GLY A 526 11.87 0.85 38.11
CA GLY A 526 12.45 1.44 39.32
C GLY A 526 13.30 0.47 40.16
N PRO A 527 12.79 -0.71 40.58
CA PRO A 527 13.56 -1.67 41.35
C PRO A 527 14.81 -2.19 40.63
N VAL A 528 14.71 -2.41 39.31
CA VAL A 528 15.85 -2.87 38.48
C VAL A 528 16.90 -1.76 38.35
N ALA A 529 16.46 -0.51 38.17
CA ALA A 529 17.32 0.66 38.10
C ALA A 529 18.10 0.86 39.40
N THR A 530 17.44 0.80 40.57
CA THR A 530 18.10 0.91 41.87
C THR A 530 19.13 -0.21 42.10
N GLN A 531 18.84 -1.44 41.68
CA GLN A 531 19.83 -2.52 41.75
C GLN A 531 21.01 -2.29 40.80
N ALA A 532 20.75 -1.77 39.60
CA ALA A 532 21.80 -1.42 38.65
C ALA A 532 22.71 -0.30 39.19
N GLU A 533 22.15 0.73 39.82
CA GLU A 533 22.89 1.79 40.53
C GLU A 533 23.82 1.23 41.61
N GLN A 534 23.32 0.29 42.42
CA GLN A 534 24.12 -0.35 43.47
C GLN A 534 25.27 -1.18 42.91
N VAL A 535 25.03 -1.91 41.80
CA VAL A 535 26.09 -2.66 41.13
C VAL A 535 27.11 -1.71 40.50
N TRP A 536 26.65 -0.67 39.80
CA TRP A 536 27.50 0.37 39.23
C TRP A 536 28.43 1.00 40.28
N TYR A 537 27.87 1.40 41.43
CA TYR A 537 28.62 2.00 42.52
C TYR A 537 29.79 1.12 43.00
N ARG A 538 29.63 -0.21 42.96
CA ARG A 538 30.68 -1.17 43.34
C ARG A 538 31.69 -1.44 42.22
N LEU A 539 31.31 -1.21 40.96
CA LEU A 539 32.15 -1.49 39.80
C LEU A 539 32.94 -0.26 39.30
N ARG A 540 32.48 0.96 39.55
CA ARG A 540 33.08 2.16 38.98
C ARG A 540 34.54 2.37 39.42
N GLN A 541 35.37 2.77 38.47
CA GLN A 541 36.77 3.16 38.69
C GLN A 541 36.85 4.58 39.26
N GLU A 542 36.20 5.52 38.58
CA GLU A 542 36.19 6.92 38.97
C GLU A 542 35.00 7.22 39.90
N ARG A 543 35.29 7.73 41.10
CA ARG A 543 34.26 8.12 42.10
C ARG A 543 33.43 9.34 41.69
N HIS A 544 33.74 9.93 40.54
CA HIS A 544 33.17 11.16 40.02
C HIS A 544 32.00 10.91 39.06
N ILE A 545 31.82 9.67 38.58
CA ILE A 545 30.74 9.29 37.67
C ILE A 545 29.68 8.50 38.45
N ASP A 546 28.50 9.09 38.61
CA ASP A 546 27.34 8.48 39.27
C ASP A 546 26.22 8.19 38.26
N LEU A 547 25.57 7.04 38.41
CA LEU A 547 24.34 6.71 37.70
C LEU A 547 23.17 7.25 38.52
N GLN A 548 22.47 8.26 38.00
CA GLN A 548 21.38 8.95 38.71
C GLN A 548 19.99 8.38 38.37
N GLY A 549 19.89 7.61 37.29
CA GLY A 549 18.64 6.96 36.93
C GLY A 549 18.70 6.28 35.56
N MET A 550 17.68 5.46 35.31
CA MET A 550 17.47 4.79 34.04
C MET A 550 16.01 4.94 33.63
N ARG A 551 15.75 5.35 32.39
CA ARG A 551 14.41 5.58 31.84
C ARG A 551 14.25 4.92 30.48
N LEU A 552 13.09 4.30 30.26
CA LEU A 552 12.69 3.80 28.94
C LEU A 552 11.91 4.90 28.22
N THR A 553 12.50 5.50 27.18
CA THR A 553 11.90 6.62 26.45
C THR A 553 11.69 6.31 24.97
N GLY A 554 10.85 7.12 24.32
CA GLY A 554 10.54 6.98 22.90
C GLY A 554 9.59 5.83 22.56
N ARG A 555 9.16 5.80 21.29
CA ARG A 555 8.25 4.79 20.71
C ARG A 555 8.74 4.42 19.31
N GLY A 556 8.37 3.23 18.83
CA GLY A 556 8.72 2.76 17.49
C GLY A 556 10.23 2.85 17.23
N VAL A 557 10.64 3.51 16.14
CA VAL A 557 12.06 3.65 15.76
C VAL A 557 12.86 4.55 16.72
N ARG A 558 12.19 5.43 17.48
CA ARG A 558 12.84 6.35 18.42
C ARG A 558 12.99 5.80 19.85
N ARG A 559 12.60 4.54 20.09
CA ARG A 559 12.67 3.92 21.42
C ARG A 559 14.12 3.70 21.86
N ARG A 560 14.45 4.05 23.09
CA ARG A 560 15.80 3.96 23.64
C ARG A 560 15.78 3.87 25.17
N VAL A 561 16.85 3.33 25.72
CA VAL A 561 17.16 3.48 27.15
C VAL A 561 17.98 4.75 27.33
N GLU A 562 17.47 5.66 28.15
CA GLU A 562 18.22 6.81 28.65
C GLU A 562 18.78 6.44 30.01
N VAL A 563 20.11 6.53 30.12
CA VAL A 563 20.83 6.38 31.38
C VAL A 563 21.32 7.77 31.76
N ASP A 564 20.85 8.27 32.89
CA ASP A 564 21.21 9.58 33.43
C ASP A 564 22.52 9.39 34.22
N VAL A 565 23.59 10.06 33.78
CA VAL A 565 24.92 9.97 34.38
C VAL A 565 25.35 11.38 34.78
N SER A 566 25.85 11.55 36.01
CA SER A 566 26.44 12.82 36.47
C SER A 566 27.94 12.71 36.64
N VAL A 567 28.66 13.77 36.24
CA VAL A 567 30.12 13.90 36.41
C VAL A 567 30.38 15.04 37.39
N ASP A 568 31.14 14.78 38.46
CA ASP A 568 31.54 15.79 39.47
C ASP A 568 30.37 16.54 40.13
N GLY A 569 29.20 15.90 40.25
CA GLY A 569 28.00 16.52 40.83
C GLY A 569 27.39 17.64 39.97
N VAL A 570 27.87 17.84 38.74
CA VAL A 570 27.25 18.74 37.76
C VAL A 570 26.19 17.94 37.01
N GLU A 571 24.93 18.35 37.16
CA GLU A 571 23.77 17.76 36.46
C GLU A 571 23.71 18.20 34.98
N ASP A 572 24.72 17.86 34.17
CA ASP A 572 24.61 18.09 32.73
C ASP A 572 23.85 16.94 32.06
N GLN A 573 22.57 17.19 31.76
CA GLN A 573 21.59 16.24 31.19
C GLN A 573 21.90 15.86 29.73
N THR A 574 23.05 15.26 29.48
CA THR A 574 23.38 14.70 28.17
C THR A 574 23.58 13.20 28.28
N SER A 575 22.80 12.43 27.50
CA SER A 575 23.01 11.00 27.34
C SER A 575 24.44 10.77 26.83
N ALA A 576 25.35 10.41 27.72
CA ALA A 576 26.79 10.45 27.46
C ALA A 576 27.47 9.07 27.38
N PRO A 577 27.06 8.14 26.49
CA PRO A 577 27.89 6.98 26.17
C PRO A 577 29.30 7.39 25.68
N GLY A 578 29.48 8.62 25.18
CA GLY A 578 30.75 9.12 24.65
C GLY A 578 31.75 9.62 25.70
N LEU A 579 31.37 9.68 26.98
CA LEU A 579 32.27 10.10 28.08
C LEU A 579 32.89 8.92 28.85
N LEU A 580 32.36 7.71 28.67
CA LEU A 580 32.81 6.51 29.40
C LEU A 580 34.01 5.85 28.70
N SER A 581 35.01 5.45 29.47
CA SER A 581 36.08 4.56 29.00
C SER A 581 35.53 3.17 28.63
N GLN A 582 36.30 2.37 27.88
CA GLN A 582 35.89 1.02 27.51
C GLN A 582 35.63 0.11 28.73
N GLY A 583 36.37 0.28 29.83
CA GLY A 583 36.18 -0.46 31.08
C GLY A 583 34.93 -0.04 31.85
N GLU A 584 34.67 1.26 31.95
CA GLU A 584 33.45 1.80 32.57
C GLU A 584 32.21 1.43 31.77
N PHE A 585 32.31 1.46 30.45
CA PHE A 585 31.24 1.00 29.57
C PHE A 585 30.87 -0.47 29.85
N GLN A 586 31.87 -1.33 30.04
CA GLN A 586 31.67 -2.74 30.38
C GLN A 586 31.05 -2.91 31.77
N ALA A 587 31.50 -2.13 32.75
CA ALA A 587 30.92 -2.09 34.09
C ALA A 587 29.43 -1.67 34.06
N LEU A 588 29.06 -0.72 33.20
CA LEU A 588 27.68 -0.26 33.05
C LEU A 588 26.80 -1.38 32.49
N ALA A 589 27.27 -2.08 31.45
CA ALA A 589 26.54 -3.22 30.87
C ALA A 589 26.28 -4.33 31.90
N LEU A 590 27.29 -4.67 32.72
CA LEU A 590 27.15 -5.64 33.80
C LEU A 590 26.17 -5.16 34.89
N SER A 591 26.20 -3.87 35.23
CA SER A 591 25.29 -3.28 36.21
C SER A 591 23.82 -3.38 35.80
N ILE A 592 23.52 -3.29 34.49
CA ILE A 592 22.16 -3.43 33.96
C ILE A 592 21.77 -4.91 33.83
N CYS A 593 22.72 -5.78 33.46
CA CYS A 593 22.42 -7.19 33.15
C CYS A 593 22.33 -8.10 34.38
N LEU A 594 23.18 -7.91 35.39
CA LEU A 594 23.23 -8.78 36.58
C LEU A 594 21.93 -8.75 37.40
N PRO A 595 21.30 -7.59 37.68
CA PRO A 595 20.03 -7.50 38.39
C PRO A 595 18.89 -8.31 37.75
N ARG A 596 18.92 -8.50 36.41
CA ARG A 596 17.92 -9.28 35.66
C ARG A 596 17.80 -10.72 36.18
N THR A 597 18.89 -11.28 36.69
CA THR A 597 18.89 -12.62 37.28
C THR A 597 18.11 -12.69 38.59
N LEU A 598 17.98 -11.58 39.30
CA LEU A 598 17.36 -11.52 40.63
C LEU A 598 15.86 -11.16 40.57
N VAL A 599 15.34 -10.83 39.38
CA VAL A 599 13.92 -10.49 39.17
C VAL A 599 13.00 -11.64 39.59
N GLU A 600 11.93 -11.31 40.32
CA GLU A 600 10.84 -12.23 40.65
C GLU A 600 10.18 -12.71 39.35
N GLY A 601 9.83 -14.00 39.26
CA GLY A 601 9.37 -14.56 38.00
C GLY A 601 10.41 -15.42 37.27
N ASN A 602 11.71 -15.19 37.52
CA ASN A 602 12.77 -15.87 36.77
C ASN A 602 12.88 -17.38 37.13
N PRO A 603 12.60 -18.31 36.19
CA PRO A 603 12.71 -19.74 36.43
C PRO A 603 14.15 -20.25 36.37
N PHE A 604 15.09 -19.47 35.82
CA PHE A 604 16.50 -19.86 35.76
C PHE A 604 17.20 -19.46 37.05
N GLY A 605 17.53 -20.45 37.87
CA GLY A 605 18.35 -20.29 39.06
C GLY A 605 19.83 -20.08 38.75
N PHE A 606 20.24 -20.09 37.47
CA PHE A 606 21.62 -19.99 37.03
C PHE A 606 21.85 -18.85 36.03
N LEU A 607 23.10 -18.37 35.96
CA LEU A 607 23.61 -17.45 34.93
C LEU A 607 25.03 -17.89 34.53
N VAL A 608 25.26 -18.02 33.22
CA VAL A 608 26.58 -18.26 32.65
C VAL A 608 27.17 -16.97 32.12
N LEU A 609 28.34 -16.58 32.60
CA LEU A 609 29.09 -15.40 32.12
C LEU A 609 30.31 -15.86 31.33
N ASP A 610 30.44 -15.41 30.08
CA ASP A 610 31.63 -15.66 29.26
C ASP A 610 32.48 -14.39 29.16
N ASP A 611 33.62 -14.45 29.85
CA ASP A 611 34.67 -13.45 29.93
C ASP A 611 34.19 -12.06 30.38
N PRO A 612 33.65 -11.93 31.62
CA PRO A 612 33.12 -10.66 32.11
C PRO A 612 34.20 -9.61 32.41
N VAL A 613 35.47 -10.01 32.52
CA VAL A 613 36.60 -9.15 32.87
C VAL A 613 37.29 -8.67 31.59
N GLN A 614 37.00 -7.45 31.17
CA GLN A 614 37.58 -6.88 29.96
C GLN A 614 37.76 -5.38 30.01
N ALA A 615 38.94 -4.90 29.59
CA ALA A 615 39.33 -3.49 29.69
C ALA A 615 39.14 -2.90 31.11
N MET A 616 39.11 -3.76 32.13
CA MET A 616 38.95 -3.42 33.53
C MET A 616 40.31 -3.32 34.22
N ASP A 617 40.48 -2.32 35.06
CA ASP A 617 41.60 -2.21 35.99
C ASP A 617 41.43 -3.17 37.19
N THR A 618 42.39 -3.16 38.11
CA THR A 618 42.38 -4.08 39.26
C THR A 618 41.25 -3.77 40.25
N GLU A 619 40.93 -2.49 40.48
CA GLU A 619 39.88 -2.07 41.43
C GLU A 619 38.49 -2.50 40.95
N THR A 620 38.19 -2.32 39.66
CA THR A 620 36.94 -2.80 39.05
C THR A 620 36.82 -4.31 39.16
N VAL A 621 37.93 -5.06 38.96
CA VAL A 621 37.93 -6.52 39.08
C VAL A 621 37.65 -6.96 40.51
N GLU A 622 38.17 -6.26 41.52
CA GLU A 622 37.81 -6.51 42.93
C GLU A 622 36.33 -6.23 43.20
N GLY A 623 35.82 -5.09 42.72
CA GLY A 623 34.40 -4.75 42.77
C GLY A 623 33.51 -5.81 42.14
N LEU A 624 33.89 -6.26 40.94
CA LEU A 624 33.20 -7.32 40.21
C LEU A 624 33.23 -8.65 40.96
N SER A 625 34.37 -9.03 41.55
CA SER A 625 34.47 -10.25 42.35
C SER A 625 33.50 -10.23 43.54
N SER A 626 33.34 -9.08 44.18
CA SER A 626 32.41 -8.88 45.30
C SER A 626 30.95 -8.95 44.84
N VAL A 627 30.62 -8.33 43.71
CA VAL A 627 29.27 -8.38 43.12
C VAL A 627 28.92 -9.82 42.71
N LEU A 628 29.81 -10.53 42.03
CA LEU A 628 29.58 -11.92 41.62
C LEU A 628 29.40 -12.84 42.83
N ALA A 629 30.22 -12.68 43.87
CA ALA A 629 30.06 -13.45 45.10
C ALA A 629 28.70 -13.17 45.78
N GLU A 630 28.25 -11.90 45.80
CA GLU A 630 26.95 -11.52 46.35
C GLU A 630 25.78 -12.15 45.58
N VAL A 631 25.77 -11.99 44.25
CA VAL A 631 24.74 -12.59 43.40
C VAL A 631 24.79 -14.13 43.49
N GLY A 632 25.99 -14.70 43.60
CA GLY A 632 26.24 -16.12 43.82
C GLY A 632 25.60 -16.69 45.10
N ARG A 633 25.30 -15.87 46.11
CA ARG A 633 24.55 -16.33 47.30
C ARG A 633 23.09 -16.65 46.99
N HIS A 634 22.54 -16.05 45.94
CA HIS A 634 21.13 -16.18 45.57
C HIS A 634 20.93 -17.01 44.29
N ARG A 635 21.92 -17.02 43.39
CA ARG A 635 21.90 -17.67 42.08
C ARG A 635 23.14 -18.52 41.86
N GLN A 636 23.04 -19.50 40.97
CA GLN A 636 24.17 -20.28 40.49
C GLN A 636 24.90 -19.48 39.40
N LEU A 637 26.10 -18.99 39.68
CA LEU A 637 26.92 -18.28 38.70
C LEU A 637 28.03 -19.17 38.19
N ILE A 638 28.15 -19.27 36.87
CA ILE A 638 29.23 -19.99 36.19
C ILE A 638 29.97 -18.97 35.34
N VAL A 639 31.17 -18.59 35.77
CA VAL A 639 31.99 -17.58 35.11
C VAL A 639 33.13 -18.25 34.38
N PHE A 640 33.19 -18.09 33.08
CA PHE A 640 34.37 -18.42 32.29
C PHE A 640 35.23 -17.18 32.14
N THR A 641 36.52 -17.24 32.44
CA THR A 641 37.43 -16.11 32.18
C THR A 641 38.84 -16.57 31.85
N HIS A 642 39.55 -15.75 31.09
CA HIS A 642 41.00 -15.93 30.89
C HIS A 642 41.84 -15.07 31.83
N ASP A 643 41.22 -14.15 32.55
CA ASP A 643 41.89 -13.19 33.42
C ASP A 643 42.03 -13.76 34.83
N THR A 644 43.28 -14.02 35.23
CA THR A 644 43.58 -14.57 36.56
C THR A 644 43.31 -13.57 37.69
N ARG A 645 43.24 -12.26 37.39
CA ARG A 645 42.98 -11.22 38.40
C ARG A 645 41.66 -11.42 39.12
N LEU A 646 40.65 -12.01 38.45
CA LEU A 646 39.37 -12.33 39.08
C LEU A 646 39.49 -13.44 40.13
N SER A 647 40.14 -14.55 39.78
CA SER A 647 40.40 -15.64 40.74
C SER A 647 41.31 -15.18 41.89
N ASP A 648 42.29 -14.33 41.60
CA ASP A 648 43.20 -13.78 42.59
C ASP A 648 42.47 -12.82 43.54
N ALA A 649 41.54 -12.01 43.03
CA ALA A 649 40.68 -11.14 43.84
C ALA A 649 39.75 -11.94 44.75
N LEU A 650 39.07 -12.97 44.24
CA LEU A 650 38.19 -13.84 45.04
C LEU A 650 38.95 -14.49 46.21
N ARG A 651 40.15 -15.01 45.96
CA ARG A 651 41.01 -15.60 46.99
C ARG A 651 41.49 -14.55 48.00
N ARG A 652 42.00 -13.41 47.52
CA ARG A 652 42.51 -12.31 48.36
C ARG A 652 41.43 -11.76 49.30
N LEU A 653 40.21 -11.60 48.80
CA LEU A 653 39.07 -11.06 49.55
C LEU A 653 38.34 -12.13 50.40
N GLY A 654 38.74 -13.40 50.33
CA GLY A 654 38.10 -14.48 51.08
C GLY A 654 36.65 -14.75 50.66
N LEU A 655 36.32 -14.50 49.40
CA LEU A 655 34.96 -14.66 48.87
C LEU A 655 34.70 -16.12 48.47
N PRO A 656 33.53 -16.70 48.80
CA PRO A 656 33.24 -18.10 48.51
C PRO A 656 33.08 -18.34 47.00
N ALA A 657 34.00 -19.10 46.42
CA ALA A 657 33.95 -19.50 45.01
C ALA A 657 34.63 -20.85 44.79
N ASP A 658 34.10 -21.64 43.86
CA ASP A 658 34.71 -22.85 43.33
C ASP A 658 35.55 -22.50 42.09
N ILE A 659 36.87 -22.52 42.22
CA ILE A 659 37.80 -22.10 41.16
C ILE A 659 38.41 -23.34 40.49
N ARG A 660 38.17 -23.49 39.19
CA ARG A 660 38.65 -24.63 38.39
C ARG A 660 39.43 -24.16 37.18
N THR A 661 40.38 -24.97 36.72
CA THR A 661 41.23 -24.65 35.57
C THR A 661 40.85 -25.51 34.38
N ILE A 662 40.59 -24.88 33.22
CA ILE A 662 40.32 -25.56 31.95
C ILE A 662 41.55 -25.53 31.04
N ASN A 663 41.90 -26.71 30.55
CA ASN A 663 43.08 -26.95 29.73
C ASN A 663 42.69 -27.52 28.37
N ARG A 664 43.50 -27.24 27.36
CA ARG A 664 43.35 -27.76 25.99
C ARG A 664 44.70 -28.14 25.40
N ASP A 665 44.77 -29.28 24.73
CA ASP A 665 45.94 -29.70 23.96
C ASP A 665 45.83 -29.38 22.45
N ALA A 666 46.87 -29.76 21.70
CA ALA A 666 46.96 -29.53 20.25
C ALA A 666 45.88 -30.25 19.42
N MET A 667 45.23 -31.28 19.96
CA MET A 667 44.18 -32.07 19.28
C MET A 667 42.77 -31.67 19.70
N SER A 668 42.63 -30.50 20.34
CA SER A 668 41.34 -30.04 20.89
C SER A 668 40.75 -30.96 21.94
N ASN A 669 41.58 -31.75 22.64
CA ASN A 669 41.13 -32.43 23.84
C ASN A 669 41.09 -31.40 24.97
N VAL A 670 39.95 -31.32 25.64
CA VAL A 670 39.70 -30.34 26.70
C VAL A 670 39.37 -31.08 27.99
N TRP A 671 40.03 -30.70 29.08
CA TRP A 671 39.78 -31.26 30.40
C TRP A 671 39.84 -30.17 31.47
N VAL A 672 39.20 -30.43 32.60
CA VAL A 672 39.22 -29.55 33.77
C VAL A 672 39.96 -30.20 34.90
N SER A 673 40.77 -29.40 35.59
CA SER A 673 41.48 -29.76 36.82
C SER A 673 41.04 -28.81 37.92
N ASP A 674 40.96 -29.30 39.15
CA ASP A 674 40.75 -28.43 40.31
C ASP A 674 41.91 -27.42 40.40
N GLY A 675 41.58 -26.16 40.71
CA GLY A 675 42.59 -25.10 40.79
C GLY A 675 43.63 -25.44 41.87
N ALA A 676 44.92 -25.27 41.56
CA ALA A 676 45.98 -25.42 42.56
C ALA A 676 45.69 -24.51 43.76
N VAL A 677 45.73 -25.12 44.95
CA VAL A 677 45.54 -24.50 46.28
C VAL A 677 46.57 -23.40 46.51
#